data_AF-A0A1Q6G018-F1
#
_entry.id   AF-A0A1Q6G018-F1
#
_cell.length_a   1.000
_cell.length_b   1.000
_cell.length_c   1.000
_cell.angle_alpha   90.00
_cell.angle_beta   90.00
_cell.angle_gamma   90.00
#
_symmetry.space_group_name_H-M   'P 1'
#
loop_
_entity.id
_entity.type
_entity.pdbx_description
1 polymer ?
#
loop_
_entity_poly.entity_id
_entity_poly.type
_entity_poly.pdbx_seq_one_letter_code
_entity_poly.pdbx_strand_id
1 'polypeptide(L)'
;MLAGVGCKDYDDDIDKLNNRLDELTTGKIATLESQLSSLQTSVDNLKSADEALGKRIDELKSDADANAKDIEALEKAQEQLQKDIEAIEKDLSDNYVTKSYLNTTLSSYATTKYVGDAVAAVTQNLGKFTTEKAIQDAINAAKDAAIKAAGDACKDAFQTSFDAAVASANLVNETKLTKAIDDYDVKIKQYLEDAVTKEDGFINKAIAQAVSDAVADLQAMISGRLTSVLLIPDLYVGGIETIELKSLSYEAWKVTSTASAETVAQGSTTSTTAASATSVRYNVSPSVVTKEDVKEPSFVFEKAEVRTRAAVSEQLLSVASWDIAGGVLTVDVKKTAGTALTLDANHVYTAALKVPLADKYLGEGEVGTAVYSDYVALTETAIEPKIAALIDLNSGKATDGKFECDETATHYHFSAKYEDAQAADPSFTEAYNKPIDLLSMVTGCYIDNDEAKEITKETLKAAGLEFRFALPTKPYTVGDNDTDQQKFASVANTDGAWTLTSKLPDGTTNNQAAIDKTPIVRVELVDVNNKNAVVDVRYFKVQWLREKIAPVDLEILKTFNYTLTCNAFTGSFTWEEMVTKVLGKLGENGLSQAEFIATYAAPEITATDHTVGTVAQAAADGVELVYNFDAAAAESAAAFTWTLSPEQIGNVIADLIAGKEVKKVVNVTIPAQNAYQGKLTFSFVVNIKKPTLPSIYGYDSSFWHSDYTLAYVYPIQYNTPGAYATCAYRYELDRLFADSKPVTNLLPCGKWDIQFAKKQPATGYAPALTGNTEPAGETDKTGYTLKKGALDAVQLNYNGMGDNWYAPETTNTGAVNAAAAADITVQVLNNEAGIGILKQQATLKVWAAINPYNHIELTDFNVYFVEPLKINTELTNAYFVDQIISGSEVDCSKAFTMTDFKDYIVAEVTTGTGEKEKYAAELYAYYAVNAPAWDLANAKTNLKKDANGNYVVDEAITAETAKIKAADRFGVNCITKNGSKLVFKNINGVKVEKTVQLFIPVTVSHKWGTMTANVTIELHPEEPAN
;
A
#
# COMPACT_ATOMS: atom_id res chain seq x y z
N MET A 1 -33.80 -126.23 15.44
CA MET A 1 -33.49 -125.23 14.40
C MET A 1 -34.78 -124.89 13.69
N LEU A 2 -35.01 -123.59 13.47
CA LEU A 2 -36.19 -122.89 12.91
C LEU A 2 -37.40 -122.74 13.85
N ALA A 3 -37.41 -121.60 14.53
CA ALA A 3 -38.53 -121.03 15.29
C ALA A 3 -39.59 -120.47 14.32
N GLY A 4 -40.83 -120.92 14.44
CA GLY A 4 -41.97 -120.34 13.73
C GLY A 4 -42.58 -119.22 14.56
N VAL A 5 -42.27 -117.97 14.21
CA VAL A 5 -43.05 -116.79 14.61
C VAL A 5 -44.41 -116.87 13.90
N GLY A 6 -45.50 -116.88 14.67
CA GLY A 6 -46.86 -117.05 14.16
C GLY A 6 -47.36 -115.82 13.42
N CYS A 7 -48.22 -116.01 12.42
CA CYS A 7 -48.78 -114.95 11.57
C CYS A 7 -49.44 -113.78 12.35
N LYS A 8 -49.82 -114.01 13.61
CA LYS A 8 -50.45 -112.99 14.46
C LYS A 8 -49.51 -111.82 14.84
N ASP A 9 -48.22 -112.06 15.10
CA ASP A 9 -47.29 -110.97 15.43
C ASP A 9 -47.05 -110.09 14.20
N TYR A 10 -47.01 -110.67 13.00
CA TYR A 10 -46.88 -109.92 11.75
C TYR A 10 -48.10 -109.06 11.47
N ASP A 11 -49.31 -109.58 11.68
CA ASP A 11 -50.55 -108.81 11.49
C ASP A 11 -50.64 -107.64 12.50
N ASP A 12 -50.32 -107.87 13.78
CA ASP A 12 -50.36 -106.82 14.82
C ASP A 12 -49.28 -105.71 14.57
N ASP A 13 -48.12 -106.07 14.01
CA ASP A 13 -47.08 -105.10 13.59
C ASP A 13 -47.45 -104.34 12.31
N ILE A 14 -48.09 -105.00 11.33
CA ILE A 14 -48.62 -104.37 10.11
C ILE A 14 -49.73 -103.37 10.47
N ASP A 15 -50.64 -103.72 11.37
CA ASP A 15 -51.70 -102.81 11.82
C ASP A 15 -51.15 -101.60 12.58
N LYS A 16 -50.11 -101.77 13.41
CA LYS A 16 -49.42 -100.63 14.05
C LYS A 16 -48.69 -99.75 13.03
N LEU A 17 -48.08 -100.34 12.01
CA LEU A 17 -47.44 -99.58 10.93
C LEU A 17 -48.47 -98.81 10.11
N ASN A 18 -49.61 -99.42 9.77
CA ASN A 18 -50.70 -98.78 9.06
C ASN A 18 -51.32 -97.64 9.89
N ASN A 19 -51.56 -97.86 11.19
CA ASN A 19 -52.05 -96.80 12.08
C ASN A 19 -51.05 -95.63 12.20
N ARG A 20 -49.75 -95.90 12.32
CA ARG A 20 -48.72 -94.85 12.33
C ARG A 20 -48.60 -94.15 10.98
N LEU A 21 -48.80 -94.86 9.88
CA LEU A 21 -48.80 -94.31 8.52
C LEU A 21 -50.03 -93.41 8.32
N ASP A 22 -51.21 -93.86 8.75
CA ASP A 22 -52.44 -93.07 8.72
C ASP A 22 -52.33 -91.83 9.62
N GLU A 23 -51.75 -91.95 10.82
CA GLU A 23 -51.52 -90.80 11.72
C GLU A 23 -50.48 -89.82 11.13
N LEU A 24 -49.49 -90.31 10.40
CA LEU A 24 -48.52 -89.48 9.67
C LEU A 24 -49.20 -88.73 8.51
N THR A 25 -50.02 -89.44 7.72
CA THR A 25 -50.66 -88.92 6.50
C THR A 25 -51.83 -87.99 6.83
N THR A 26 -52.70 -88.36 7.78
CA THR A 26 -53.90 -87.59 8.14
C THR A 26 -53.65 -86.51 9.19
N GLY A 27 -52.62 -86.64 10.03
CA GLY A 27 -52.30 -85.67 11.08
C GLY A 27 -51.16 -84.73 10.70
N LYS A 28 -49.95 -85.27 10.61
CA LYS A 28 -48.73 -84.46 10.48
C LYS A 28 -48.54 -83.86 9.09
N ILE A 29 -48.78 -84.62 8.03
CA ILE A 29 -48.68 -84.14 6.65
C ILE A 29 -49.76 -83.09 6.37
N ALA A 30 -51.01 -83.34 6.75
CA ALA A 30 -52.08 -82.34 6.62
C ALA A 30 -51.80 -81.04 7.39
N THR A 31 -51.17 -81.12 8.57
CA THR A 31 -50.75 -79.94 9.33
C THR A 31 -49.65 -79.16 8.61
N LEU A 32 -48.66 -79.85 8.04
CA LEU A 32 -47.59 -79.22 7.26
C LEU A 32 -48.12 -78.60 5.96
N GLU A 33 -49.05 -79.25 5.27
CA GLU A 33 -49.72 -78.70 4.08
C GLU A 33 -50.55 -77.45 4.40
N SER A 34 -51.21 -77.43 5.56
CA SER A 34 -51.93 -76.25 6.06
C SER A 34 -50.96 -75.10 6.41
N GLN A 35 -49.85 -75.41 7.09
CA GLN A 35 -48.79 -74.43 7.38
C GLN A 35 -48.13 -73.90 6.11
N LEU A 36 -47.89 -74.75 5.12
CA LEU A 36 -47.34 -74.36 3.82
C LEU A 36 -48.31 -73.46 3.05
N SER A 37 -49.60 -73.78 3.08
CA SER A 37 -50.65 -72.95 2.46
C SER A 37 -50.78 -71.59 3.15
N SER A 38 -50.66 -71.55 4.47
CA SER A 38 -50.64 -70.29 5.24
C SER A 38 -49.39 -69.46 4.93
N LEU A 39 -48.22 -70.09 4.81
CA LEU A 39 -46.97 -69.43 4.42
C LEU A 39 -47.04 -68.91 2.99
N GLN A 40 -47.60 -69.69 2.07
CA GLN A 40 -47.81 -69.28 0.69
C GLN A 40 -48.71 -68.04 0.63
N THR A 41 -49.80 -68.02 1.40
CA THR A 41 -50.69 -66.85 1.53
C THR A 41 -49.93 -65.63 2.06
N SER A 42 -49.09 -65.81 3.09
CA SER A 42 -48.25 -64.72 3.62
C SER A 42 -47.24 -64.20 2.58
N VAL A 43 -46.65 -65.09 1.79
CA VAL A 43 -45.72 -64.73 0.70
C VAL A 43 -46.44 -63.95 -0.41
N ASP A 44 -47.63 -64.38 -0.79
CA ASP A 44 -48.42 -63.70 -1.83
C ASP A 44 -48.91 -62.32 -1.36
N ASN A 45 -49.25 -62.19 -0.07
CA ASN A 45 -49.53 -60.90 0.54
C ASN A 45 -48.30 -59.99 0.55
N LEU A 46 -47.11 -60.53 0.87
CA LEU A 46 -45.86 -59.76 0.84
C LEU A 46 -45.47 -59.33 -0.57
N LYS A 47 -45.65 -60.18 -1.59
CA LYS A 47 -45.46 -59.80 -3.00
C LYS A 47 -46.40 -58.69 -3.42
N SER A 48 -47.66 -58.78 -3.03
CA SER A 48 -48.65 -57.74 -3.33
C SER A 48 -48.29 -56.41 -2.65
N ALA A 49 -47.77 -56.46 -1.42
CA ALA A 49 -47.28 -55.29 -0.71
C ALA A 49 -46.02 -54.70 -1.36
N ASP A 50 -45.09 -55.55 -1.82
CA ASP A 50 -43.89 -55.15 -2.55
C ASP A 50 -44.22 -54.47 -3.88
N GLU A 51 -45.16 -55.02 -4.66
CA GLU A 51 -45.66 -54.39 -5.89
C GLU A 51 -46.34 -53.04 -5.61
N ALA A 52 -47.12 -52.94 -4.53
CA ALA A 52 -47.75 -51.68 -4.12
C ALA A 52 -46.72 -50.63 -3.67
N LEU A 53 -45.68 -51.05 -2.95
CA LEU A 53 -44.55 -50.19 -2.58
C LEU A 53 -43.77 -49.74 -3.81
N GLY A 54 -43.52 -50.62 -4.77
CA GLY A 54 -42.87 -50.30 -6.04
C GLY A 54 -43.63 -49.21 -6.80
N LYS A 55 -44.96 -49.36 -6.95
CA LYS A 55 -45.81 -48.31 -7.55
C LYS A 55 -45.75 -46.99 -6.78
N ARG A 56 -45.76 -47.06 -5.45
CA ARG A 56 -45.69 -45.85 -4.60
C ARG A 56 -44.34 -45.14 -4.72
N ILE A 57 -43.25 -45.89 -4.88
CA ILE A 57 -41.91 -45.35 -5.14
C ILE A 57 -41.87 -44.66 -6.50
N ASP A 58 -42.47 -45.25 -7.53
CA ASP A 58 -42.50 -44.65 -8.87
C ASP A 58 -43.37 -43.39 -8.91
N GLU A 59 -44.51 -43.37 -8.20
CA GLU A 59 -45.32 -42.16 -7.97
C GLU A 59 -44.50 -41.06 -7.29
N LEU A 60 -43.81 -41.39 -6.18
CA LEU A 60 -42.97 -40.43 -5.46
C LEU A 60 -41.80 -39.90 -6.29
N LYS A 61 -41.21 -40.74 -7.16
CA LYS A 61 -40.18 -40.29 -8.12
C LYS A 61 -40.76 -39.32 -9.14
N SER A 62 -41.93 -39.61 -9.69
CA SER A 62 -42.62 -38.71 -10.62
C SER A 62 -42.96 -37.37 -9.96
N ASP A 63 -43.42 -37.39 -8.71
CA ASP A 63 -43.69 -36.19 -7.93
C ASP A 63 -42.40 -35.42 -7.63
N ALA A 64 -41.30 -36.11 -7.31
CA ALA A 64 -40.00 -35.49 -7.10
C ALA A 64 -39.46 -34.82 -8.38
N ASP A 65 -39.61 -35.46 -9.54
CA ASP A 65 -39.22 -34.89 -10.84
C ASP A 65 -40.09 -33.68 -11.23
N ALA A 66 -41.39 -33.72 -10.89
CA ALA A 66 -42.28 -32.58 -11.08
C ALA A 66 -41.89 -31.41 -10.16
N ASN A 67 -41.64 -31.69 -8.88
CA ASN A 67 -41.17 -30.68 -7.93
C ASN A 67 -39.81 -30.09 -8.33
N ALA A 68 -38.88 -30.89 -8.88
CA ALA A 68 -37.62 -30.39 -9.39
C ALA A 68 -37.80 -29.41 -10.56
N LYS A 69 -38.73 -29.69 -11.47
CA LYS A 69 -39.09 -28.76 -12.56
C LYS A 69 -39.78 -27.50 -12.05
N ASP A 70 -40.63 -27.61 -11.04
CA ASP A 70 -41.26 -26.46 -10.41
C ASP A 70 -40.22 -25.60 -9.67
N ILE A 71 -39.22 -26.21 -9.03
CA ILE A 71 -38.09 -25.51 -8.42
C ILE A 71 -37.27 -24.79 -9.49
N GLU A 72 -36.90 -25.44 -10.60
CA GLU A 72 -36.20 -24.78 -11.71
C GLU A 72 -37.00 -23.61 -12.31
N ALA A 73 -38.32 -23.73 -12.37
CA ALA A 73 -39.21 -22.66 -12.84
C ALA A 73 -39.29 -21.50 -11.84
N LEU A 74 -39.32 -21.81 -10.54
CA LEU A 74 -39.29 -20.82 -9.46
C LEU A 74 -37.94 -20.11 -9.38
N GLU A 75 -36.82 -20.80 -9.60
CA GLU A 75 -35.48 -20.22 -9.67
C GLU A 75 -35.38 -19.24 -10.85
N LYS A 76 -35.87 -19.62 -12.04
CA LYS A 76 -35.94 -18.70 -13.19
C LYS A 76 -36.86 -17.50 -12.94
N ALA A 77 -38.00 -17.72 -12.27
CA ALA A 77 -38.90 -16.63 -11.90
C ALA A 77 -38.26 -15.70 -10.84
N GLN A 78 -37.49 -16.26 -9.90
CA GLN A 78 -36.75 -15.50 -8.90
C GLN A 78 -35.62 -14.69 -9.55
N GLU A 79 -34.85 -15.27 -10.48
CA GLU A 79 -33.84 -14.54 -11.25
C GLU A 79 -34.46 -13.39 -12.07
N GLN A 80 -35.63 -13.61 -12.66
CA GLN A 80 -36.35 -12.57 -13.38
C GLN A 80 -36.89 -11.49 -12.45
N LEU A 81 -37.49 -11.87 -11.32
CA LEU A 81 -37.93 -10.92 -10.28
C LEU A 81 -36.76 -10.12 -9.71
N GLN A 82 -35.59 -10.72 -9.56
CA GLN A 82 -34.38 -10.01 -9.12
C GLN A 82 -33.96 -8.97 -10.17
N LYS A 83 -33.95 -9.33 -11.46
CA LYS A 83 -33.69 -8.38 -12.56
C LYS A 83 -34.74 -7.29 -12.65
N ASP A 84 -36.01 -7.62 -12.43
CA ASP A 84 -37.11 -6.66 -12.44
C ASP A 84 -37.03 -5.74 -11.21
N ILE A 85 -36.64 -6.24 -10.03
CA ILE A 85 -36.37 -5.44 -8.83
C ILE A 85 -35.19 -4.51 -9.09
N GLU A 86 -34.08 -4.99 -9.64
CA GLU A 86 -32.93 -4.14 -9.99
C GLU A 86 -33.31 -3.08 -11.03
N ALA A 87 -34.14 -3.45 -12.02
CA ALA A 87 -34.67 -2.52 -13.01
C ALA A 87 -35.64 -1.51 -12.37
N ILE A 88 -36.50 -1.91 -11.44
CA ILE A 88 -37.44 -1.06 -10.70
C ILE A 88 -36.71 -0.18 -9.68
N GLU A 89 -35.66 -0.66 -9.01
CA GLU A 89 -34.82 0.12 -8.10
C GLU A 89 -34.03 1.16 -8.89
N LYS A 90 -33.51 0.78 -10.06
CA LYS A 90 -32.91 1.70 -11.01
C LYS A 90 -33.94 2.70 -11.53
N ASP A 91 -35.15 2.28 -11.89
CA ASP A 91 -36.24 3.14 -12.35
C ASP A 91 -36.79 4.03 -11.22
N LEU A 92 -36.84 3.59 -9.96
CA LEU A 92 -37.21 4.41 -8.82
C LEU A 92 -36.10 5.43 -8.49
N SER A 93 -34.84 5.03 -8.60
CA SER A 93 -33.68 5.91 -8.46
C SER A 93 -33.62 6.96 -9.57
N ASP A 94 -33.95 6.56 -10.81
CA ASP A 94 -33.80 7.38 -12.00
C ASP A 94 -35.09 8.20 -12.33
N ASN A 95 -36.30 7.71 -12.01
CA ASN A 95 -37.59 8.31 -12.38
C ASN A 95 -38.49 8.74 -11.20
N TYR A 96 -38.34 8.21 -9.96
CA TYR A 96 -39.15 8.66 -8.82
C TYR A 96 -38.47 9.78 -8.05
N VAL A 97 -38.70 11.00 -8.53
CA VAL A 97 -38.36 12.23 -7.84
C VAL A 97 -39.17 12.35 -6.54
N THR A 98 -38.50 12.29 -5.38
CA THR A 98 -39.16 12.64 -4.11
C THR A 98 -39.74 14.06 -4.22
N LYS A 99 -40.92 14.31 -3.64
CA LYS A 99 -41.54 15.65 -3.57
C LYS A 99 -40.56 16.74 -3.11
N SER A 100 -39.58 16.35 -2.28
CA SER A 100 -38.46 17.17 -1.83
C SER A 100 -37.49 17.53 -2.95
N TYR A 101 -37.05 16.57 -3.77
CA TYR A 101 -36.16 16.83 -4.91
C TYR A 101 -36.88 17.64 -6.01
N LEU A 102 -38.17 17.39 -6.28
CA LEU A 102 -38.94 18.23 -7.22
C LEU A 102 -39.06 19.68 -6.71
N ASN A 103 -39.37 19.88 -5.43
CA ASN A 103 -39.44 21.22 -4.83
C ASN A 103 -38.07 21.89 -4.77
N THR A 104 -37.00 21.16 -4.47
CA THR A 104 -35.65 21.71 -4.32
C THR A 104 -35.07 22.07 -5.69
N THR A 105 -35.31 21.23 -6.69
CA THR A 105 -34.89 21.46 -8.08
C THR A 105 -35.73 22.54 -8.76
N LEU A 106 -37.06 22.56 -8.62
CA LEU A 106 -37.89 23.66 -9.14
C LEU A 106 -37.65 24.99 -8.41
N SER A 107 -37.32 24.96 -7.11
CA SER A 107 -36.94 26.18 -6.36
C SER A 107 -35.52 26.63 -6.67
N SER A 108 -34.60 25.74 -7.06
CA SER A 108 -33.25 26.13 -7.48
C SER A 108 -33.20 26.73 -8.89
N TYR A 109 -34.25 26.53 -9.71
CA TYR A 109 -34.44 27.18 -11.01
C TYR A 109 -35.24 28.50 -10.96
N ALA A 110 -35.71 28.95 -9.79
CA ALA A 110 -36.65 30.06 -9.71
C ALA A 110 -35.98 31.45 -9.55
N THR A 111 -35.71 32.12 -10.68
CA THR A 111 -35.74 33.59 -10.75
C THR A 111 -36.51 34.03 -11.99
N THR A 112 -37.82 33.83 -12.01
CA THR A 112 -38.81 34.78 -12.59
C THR A 112 -40.23 34.21 -12.55
N LYS A 113 -41.18 35.15 -12.51
CA LYS A 113 -42.64 35.03 -12.39
C LYS A 113 -43.34 33.99 -13.30
N TYR A 114 -42.70 33.48 -14.35
CA TYR A 114 -43.32 32.66 -15.40
C TYR A 114 -43.44 31.16 -15.08
N VAL A 115 -42.59 30.61 -14.19
CA VAL A 115 -42.71 29.21 -13.73
C VAL A 115 -43.95 29.02 -12.84
N GLY A 116 -44.35 30.07 -12.12
CA GLY A 116 -45.59 30.08 -11.33
C GLY A 116 -46.84 29.89 -12.18
N ASP A 117 -46.86 30.43 -13.41
CA ASP A 117 -47.99 30.30 -14.33
C ASP A 117 -48.03 28.89 -14.99
N ALA A 118 -46.86 28.30 -15.28
CA ALA A 118 -46.77 26.93 -15.79
C ALA A 118 -47.16 25.89 -14.73
N VAL A 119 -46.72 26.07 -13.49
CA VAL A 119 -47.15 25.25 -12.34
C VAL A 119 -48.64 25.44 -12.07
N ALA A 120 -49.18 26.67 -12.21
CA ALA A 120 -50.61 26.93 -12.07
C ALA A 120 -51.45 26.25 -13.17
N ALA A 121 -50.96 26.19 -14.42
CA ALA A 121 -51.64 25.51 -15.53
C ALA A 121 -51.68 23.98 -15.36
N VAL A 122 -50.61 23.36 -14.85
CA VAL A 122 -50.58 21.92 -14.52
C VAL A 122 -51.45 21.63 -13.28
N THR A 123 -51.39 22.50 -12.27
CA THR A 123 -52.17 22.39 -11.03
C THR A 123 -53.67 22.58 -11.25
N GLN A 124 -54.10 23.45 -12.17
CA GLN A 124 -55.52 23.62 -12.53
C GLN A 124 -56.13 22.41 -13.27
N ASN A 125 -55.30 21.55 -13.86
CA ASN A 125 -55.75 20.37 -14.60
C ASN A 125 -55.51 19.04 -13.87
N LEU A 126 -54.95 19.09 -12.65
CA LEU A 126 -54.79 17.94 -11.78
C LEU A 126 -56.16 17.35 -11.42
N GLY A 127 -56.40 16.12 -11.87
CA GLY A 127 -57.69 15.40 -11.78
C GLY A 127 -58.43 15.20 -13.11
N LYS A 128 -57.98 15.83 -14.22
CA LYS A 128 -58.58 15.65 -15.56
C LYS A 128 -57.77 14.74 -16.48
N PHE A 129 -56.55 14.39 -16.12
CA PHE A 129 -55.72 13.52 -16.94
C PHE A 129 -56.07 12.05 -16.67
N THR A 130 -56.64 11.38 -17.67
CA THR A 130 -57.11 9.99 -17.58
C THR A 130 -56.06 8.96 -18.03
N THR A 131 -54.91 9.42 -18.53
CA THR A 131 -53.82 8.56 -19.01
C THR A 131 -52.46 9.18 -18.70
N GLU A 132 -51.48 8.31 -18.49
CA GLU A 132 -50.09 8.65 -18.18
C GLU A 132 -49.43 9.47 -19.31
N LYS A 133 -49.79 9.17 -20.56
CA LYS A 133 -49.37 9.94 -21.74
C LYS A 133 -49.85 11.40 -21.70
N ALA A 134 -51.08 11.65 -21.25
CA ALA A 134 -51.61 13.02 -21.18
C ALA A 134 -50.91 13.86 -20.09
N ILE A 135 -50.45 13.19 -19.02
CA ILE A 135 -49.63 13.82 -17.97
C ILE A 135 -48.25 14.15 -18.55
N GLN A 136 -47.63 13.21 -19.27
CA GLN A 136 -46.33 13.42 -19.88
C GLN A 136 -46.35 14.51 -20.95
N ASP A 137 -47.39 14.56 -21.79
CA ASP A 137 -47.54 15.61 -22.81
C ASP A 137 -47.70 17.00 -22.17
N ALA A 138 -48.42 17.10 -21.04
CA ALA A 138 -48.56 18.35 -20.29
C ALA A 138 -47.25 18.78 -19.62
N ILE A 139 -46.47 17.83 -19.09
CA ILE A 139 -45.14 18.08 -18.54
C ILE A 139 -44.18 18.54 -19.63
N ASN A 140 -44.18 17.89 -20.80
CA ASN A 140 -43.34 18.26 -21.94
C ASN A 140 -43.68 19.66 -22.46
N ALA A 141 -44.97 20.00 -22.60
CA ALA A 141 -45.39 21.34 -23.02
C ALA A 141 -44.98 22.43 -22.01
N ALA A 142 -45.04 22.14 -20.70
CA ALA A 142 -44.58 23.05 -19.66
C ALA A 142 -43.04 23.21 -19.68
N LYS A 143 -42.30 22.13 -19.95
CA LYS A 143 -40.85 22.12 -20.12
C LYS A 143 -40.44 23.00 -21.32
N ASP A 144 -41.08 22.82 -22.47
CA ASP A 144 -40.79 23.58 -23.69
C ASP A 144 -41.06 25.08 -23.51
N ALA A 145 -42.17 25.43 -22.84
CA ALA A 145 -42.51 26.82 -22.57
C ALA A 145 -41.50 27.51 -21.62
N ALA A 146 -41.04 26.80 -20.59
CA ALA A 146 -40.03 27.30 -19.65
C ALA A 146 -38.67 27.48 -20.33
N ILE A 147 -38.27 26.54 -21.20
CA ILE A 147 -37.03 26.60 -21.98
C ILE A 147 -37.05 27.82 -22.92
N LYS A 148 -38.16 28.04 -23.63
CA LYS A 148 -38.30 29.19 -24.53
C LYS A 148 -38.19 30.51 -23.76
N ALA A 149 -38.85 30.62 -22.61
CA ALA A 149 -38.81 31.83 -21.79
C ALA A 149 -37.40 32.11 -21.22
N ALA A 150 -36.67 31.07 -20.80
CA ALA A 150 -35.29 31.21 -20.33
C ALA A 150 -34.33 31.62 -21.45
N GLY A 151 -34.50 31.08 -22.66
CA GLY A 151 -33.74 31.48 -23.85
C GLY A 151 -33.96 32.95 -24.23
N ASP A 152 -35.23 33.39 -24.26
CA ASP A 152 -35.59 34.78 -24.55
C ASP A 152 -35.02 35.75 -23.48
N ALA A 153 -35.06 35.39 -22.20
CA ALA A 153 -34.51 36.20 -21.11
C ALA A 153 -32.98 36.28 -21.10
N CYS A 154 -32.29 35.18 -21.44
CA CYS A 154 -30.83 35.15 -21.54
C CYS A 154 -30.34 36.03 -22.70
N LYS A 155 -31.06 35.99 -23.83
CA LYS A 155 -30.82 36.86 -24.98
C LYS A 155 -30.93 38.34 -24.60
N ASP A 156 -31.99 38.73 -23.89
CA ASP A 156 -32.21 40.13 -23.49
C ASP A 156 -31.16 40.62 -22.46
N ALA A 157 -30.78 39.77 -21.50
CA ALA A 157 -29.77 40.11 -20.49
C ALA A 157 -28.35 40.26 -21.10
N PHE A 158 -28.01 39.41 -22.07
CA PHE A 158 -26.76 39.51 -22.80
C PHE A 158 -26.72 40.75 -23.69
N GLN A 159 -27.80 41.01 -24.45
CA GLN A 159 -27.92 42.23 -25.27
C GLN A 159 -27.71 43.49 -24.42
N THR A 160 -28.33 43.56 -23.24
CA THR A 160 -28.19 44.69 -22.31
C THR A 160 -26.75 44.87 -21.80
N SER A 161 -26.07 43.78 -21.46
CA SER A 161 -24.69 43.81 -20.94
C SER A 161 -23.68 44.12 -22.04
N PHE A 162 -23.94 43.62 -23.26
CA PHE A 162 -23.14 43.86 -24.46
C PHE A 162 -23.25 45.32 -24.93
N ASP A 163 -24.47 45.86 -25.01
CA ASP A 163 -24.70 47.26 -25.40
C ASP A 163 -24.01 48.22 -24.40
N ALA A 164 -23.98 47.86 -23.11
CA ALA A 164 -23.26 48.61 -22.09
C ALA A 164 -21.73 48.57 -22.28
N ALA A 165 -21.17 47.41 -22.64
CA ALA A 165 -19.73 47.24 -22.90
C ALA A 165 -19.26 47.96 -24.17
N VAL A 166 -20.07 47.90 -25.23
CA VAL A 166 -19.83 48.63 -26.49
C VAL A 166 -19.89 50.14 -26.27
N ALA A 167 -20.85 50.63 -25.49
CA ALA A 167 -20.96 52.06 -25.13
C ALA A 167 -19.75 52.56 -24.33
N SER A 168 -19.11 51.72 -23.53
CA SER A 168 -17.91 52.09 -22.76
C SER A 168 -16.59 52.10 -23.56
N ALA A 169 -16.53 51.46 -24.74
CA ALA A 169 -15.28 51.24 -25.46
C ALA A 169 -14.98 52.25 -26.59
N ASN A 170 -15.93 53.11 -26.98
CA ASN A 170 -15.74 54.18 -27.99
C ASN A 170 -15.08 53.71 -29.32
N LEU A 171 -15.32 52.46 -29.74
CA LEU A 171 -14.70 51.84 -30.93
C LEU A 171 -15.63 51.95 -32.15
N VAL A 172 -15.15 52.61 -33.19
CA VAL A 172 -15.91 52.99 -34.39
C VAL A 172 -15.71 51.96 -35.51
N ASN A 173 -16.24 50.74 -35.41
CA ASN A 173 -16.42 49.87 -36.59
C ASN A 173 -17.51 48.81 -36.37
N GLU A 174 -18.77 49.20 -36.55
CA GLU A 174 -19.93 48.31 -36.43
C GLU A 174 -19.82 47.08 -37.34
N THR A 175 -19.35 47.19 -38.58
CA THR A 175 -19.54 46.13 -39.59
C THR A 175 -18.73 44.85 -39.35
N LYS A 176 -17.47 44.94 -38.89
CA LYS A 176 -16.66 43.75 -38.54
C LYS A 176 -17.11 43.14 -37.21
N LEU A 177 -17.57 43.97 -36.29
CA LEU A 177 -18.10 43.54 -35.00
C LEU A 177 -19.44 42.81 -35.20
N THR A 178 -20.33 43.34 -36.04
CA THR A 178 -21.59 42.72 -36.43
C THR A 178 -21.37 41.36 -37.08
N LYS A 179 -20.37 41.21 -37.97
CA LYS A 179 -20.08 39.90 -38.57
C LYS A 179 -19.59 38.86 -37.54
N ALA A 180 -18.76 39.28 -36.58
CA ALA A 180 -18.32 38.40 -35.49
C ALA A 180 -19.48 38.01 -34.55
N ILE A 181 -20.42 38.93 -34.32
CA ILE A 181 -21.66 38.70 -33.56
C ILE A 181 -22.58 37.73 -34.32
N ASP A 182 -22.73 37.88 -35.63
CA ASP A 182 -23.58 37.02 -36.46
C ASP A 182 -23.04 35.59 -36.55
N ASP A 183 -21.73 35.41 -36.72
CA ASP A 183 -21.08 34.08 -36.72
C ASP A 183 -21.17 33.41 -35.33
N TYR A 184 -21.21 34.20 -34.25
CA TYR A 184 -21.42 33.75 -32.88
C TYR A 184 -22.88 33.32 -32.61
N ASP A 185 -23.85 34.10 -33.10
CA ASP A 185 -25.30 33.82 -32.96
C ASP A 185 -25.69 32.50 -33.68
N VAL A 186 -25.04 32.18 -34.80
CA VAL A 186 -25.20 30.89 -35.48
C VAL A 186 -24.67 29.72 -34.65
N LYS A 187 -23.48 29.86 -34.03
CA LYS A 187 -22.89 28.79 -33.20
C LYS A 187 -23.68 28.52 -31.92
N ILE A 188 -24.13 29.58 -31.23
CA ILE A 188 -24.95 29.41 -30.02
C ILE A 188 -26.26 28.71 -30.32
N LYS A 189 -26.94 29.07 -31.41
CA LYS A 189 -28.19 28.40 -31.83
C LYS A 189 -27.97 26.91 -32.08
N GLN A 190 -26.88 26.54 -32.76
CA GLN A 190 -26.56 25.14 -33.02
C GLN A 190 -26.24 24.36 -31.72
N TYR A 191 -25.55 24.98 -30.77
CA TYR A 191 -25.25 24.34 -29.47
C TYR A 191 -26.46 24.23 -28.55
N LEU A 192 -27.40 25.19 -28.61
CA LEU A 192 -28.68 25.09 -27.91
C LEU A 192 -29.56 24.00 -28.54
N GLU A 193 -29.59 23.87 -29.87
CA GLU A 193 -30.24 22.75 -30.56
C GLU A 193 -29.62 21.40 -30.19
N ASP A 194 -28.28 21.30 -30.17
CA ASP A 194 -27.59 20.06 -29.79
C ASP A 194 -27.79 19.73 -28.31
N ALA A 195 -27.80 20.71 -27.40
CA ALA A 195 -28.12 20.49 -25.99
C ALA A 195 -29.55 19.97 -25.78
N VAL A 196 -30.50 20.45 -26.58
CA VAL A 196 -31.90 20.03 -26.55
C VAL A 196 -32.12 18.66 -27.21
N THR A 197 -31.42 18.36 -28.31
CA THR A 197 -31.66 17.15 -29.11
C THR A 197 -30.75 15.97 -28.76
N LYS A 198 -29.59 16.20 -28.14
CA LYS A 198 -28.58 15.17 -27.86
C LYS A 198 -28.21 15.03 -26.39
N GLU A 199 -28.48 16.03 -25.54
CA GLU A 199 -27.97 16.11 -24.16
C GLU A 199 -29.08 16.43 -23.12
N ASP A 200 -30.32 16.00 -23.39
CA ASP A 200 -31.49 16.09 -22.50
C ASP A 200 -31.83 17.49 -21.92
N GLY A 201 -31.31 18.55 -22.54
CA GLY A 201 -31.57 19.94 -22.17
C GLY A 201 -30.62 20.52 -21.12
N PHE A 202 -29.50 19.87 -20.81
CA PHE A 202 -28.47 20.41 -19.90
C PHE A 202 -27.40 21.22 -20.65
N ILE A 203 -27.14 22.44 -20.20
CA ILE A 203 -25.96 23.22 -20.63
C ILE A 203 -24.74 22.68 -19.88
N ASN A 204 -24.01 21.74 -20.50
CA ASN A 204 -22.88 21.06 -19.86
C ASN A 204 -21.59 21.90 -19.85
N LYS A 205 -20.54 21.37 -19.21
CA LYS A 205 -19.22 22.01 -19.04
C LYS A 205 -18.59 22.46 -20.37
N ALA A 206 -18.92 21.82 -21.50
CA ALA A 206 -18.39 22.21 -22.81
C ALA A 206 -19.02 23.51 -23.33
N ILE A 207 -20.30 23.76 -23.04
CA ILE A 207 -20.98 25.01 -23.43
C ILE A 207 -20.52 26.17 -22.52
N ALA A 208 -20.36 25.91 -21.22
CA ALA A 208 -19.77 26.88 -20.29
C ALA A 208 -18.32 27.23 -20.68
N GLN A 209 -17.53 26.24 -21.12
CA GLN A 209 -16.18 26.44 -21.60
C GLN A 209 -16.18 27.24 -22.91
N ALA A 210 -17.05 26.93 -23.88
CA ALA A 210 -17.12 27.66 -25.15
C ALA A 210 -17.57 29.12 -24.99
N VAL A 211 -18.47 29.42 -24.05
CA VAL A 211 -18.83 30.80 -23.69
C VAL A 211 -17.66 31.50 -23.02
N SER A 212 -16.94 30.82 -22.13
CA SER A 212 -15.72 31.35 -21.49
C SER A 212 -14.61 31.63 -22.51
N ASP A 213 -14.42 30.75 -23.49
CA ASP A 213 -13.40 30.87 -24.53
C ASP A 213 -13.74 32.04 -25.48
N ALA A 214 -15.01 32.23 -25.85
CA ALA A 214 -15.43 33.35 -26.68
C ALA A 214 -15.33 34.71 -25.97
N VAL A 215 -15.62 34.75 -24.67
CA VAL A 215 -15.38 35.95 -23.84
C VAL A 215 -13.88 36.23 -23.73
N ALA A 216 -13.05 35.19 -23.59
CA ALA A 216 -11.59 35.32 -23.58
C ALA A 216 -11.04 35.84 -24.93
N ASP A 217 -11.59 35.39 -26.06
CA ASP A 217 -11.20 35.86 -27.41
C ASP A 217 -11.56 37.35 -27.63
N LEU A 218 -12.74 37.78 -27.18
CA LEU A 218 -13.15 39.18 -27.25
C LEU A 218 -12.31 40.06 -26.31
N GLN A 219 -12.00 39.56 -25.12
CA GLN A 219 -11.12 40.22 -24.16
C GLN A 219 -9.69 40.31 -24.69
N ALA A 220 -9.19 39.29 -25.40
CA ALA A 220 -7.88 39.29 -26.06
C ALA A 220 -7.77 40.35 -27.17
N MET A 221 -8.86 40.59 -27.93
CA MET A 221 -8.88 41.66 -28.94
C MET A 221 -8.80 43.08 -28.35
N ILE A 222 -9.39 43.30 -27.18
CA ILE A 222 -9.40 44.63 -26.52
C ILE A 222 -8.13 44.84 -25.67
N SER A 223 -7.60 43.78 -25.07
CA SER A 223 -6.50 43.89 -24.10
C SER A 223 -5.11 43.99 -24.78
N GLY A 224 -4.93 43.44 -25.99
CA GLY A 224 -3.64 43.45 -26.70
C GLY A 224 -3.32 44.70 -27.53
N ARG A 225 -4.22 45.69 -27.65
CA ARG A 225 -3.94 46.93 -28.41
C ARG A 225 -3.14 47.91 -27.54
N LEU A 226 -1.88 48.15 -27.91
CA LEU A 226 -1.02 49.13 -27.22
C LEU A 226 -1.61 50.55 -27.30
N THR A 227 -1.70 51.22 -26.14
CA THR A 227 -2.26 52.58 -25.99
C THR A 227 -1.28 53.60 -25.46
N SER A 228 -0.30 53.20 -24.64
CA SER A 228 0.75 54.10 -24.13
C SER A 228 2.09 53.39 -23.94
N VAL A 229 3.18 54.14 -24.11
CA VAL A 229 4.55 53.71 -23.86
C VAL A 229 5.23 54.80 -23.03
N LEU A 230 5.69 54.48 -21.82
CA LEU A 230 6.31 55.44 -20.90
C LEU A 230 7.72 54.97 -20.51
N LEU A 231 8.72 55.85 -20.60
CA LEU A 231 10.09 55.51 -20.20
C LEU A 231 10.12 55.10 -18.71
N ILE A 232 10.91 54.06 -18.41
CA ILE A 232 11.34 53.73 -17.06
C ILE A 232 12.77 54.28 -16.93
N PRO A 233 12.95 55.48 -16.34
CA PRO A 233 14.25 56.14 -16.33
C PRO A 233 15.22 55.47 -15.36
N ASP A 234 16.37 55.02 -15.88
CA ASP A 234 17.48 54.49 -15.09
C ASP A 234 18.44 55.59 -14.63
N LEU A 235 18.43 56.76 -15.29
CA LEU A 235 19.27 57.92 -14.97
C LEU A 235 18.47 59.22 -15.06
N TYR A 236 18.75 60.12 -14.12
CA TYR A 236 18.30 61.51 -14.17
C TYR A 236 19.51 62.45 -14.20
N VAL A 237 19.65 63.25 -15.25
CA VAL A 237 20.71 64.28 -15.33
C VAL A 237 20.07 65.65 -15.15
N GLY A 238 20.42 66.35 -14.08
CA GLY A 238 19.83 67.66 -13.76
C GLY A 238 18.32 67.62 -13.49
N GLY A 239 17.78 66.45 -13.09
CA GLY A 239 16.36 66.24 -12.85
C GLY A 239 15.54 65.86 -14.10
N ILE A 240 16.19 65.69 -15.26
CA ILE A 240 15.55 65.27 -16.51
C ILE A 240 15.82 63.78 -16.72
N GLU A 241 14.80 63.04 -17.15
CA GLU A 241 14.89 61.63 -17.55
C GLU A 241 15.85 61.48 -18.74
N THR A 242 16.90 60.67 -18.56
CA THR A 242 18.00 60.56 -19.52
C THR A 242 18.31 59.10 -19.86
N ILE A 243 18.45 58.81 -21.15
CA ILE A 243 19.02 57.56 -21.65
C ILE A 243 20.56 57.70 -21.67
N GLU A 244 21.25 56.81 -20.96
CA GLU A 244 22.72 56.73 -20.97
C GLU A 244 23.20 55.80 -22.08
N LEU A 245 24.05 56.32 -22.98
CA LEU A 245 24.76 55.52 -23.97
C LEU A 245 26.17 55.24 -23.48
N LYS A 246 26.59 53.98 -23.58
CA LYS A 246 27.95 53.57 -23.20
C LYS A 246 28.85 53.47 -24.45
N SER A 247 30.12 53.88 -24.34
CA SER A 247 31.14 53.75 -25.40
C SER A 247 32.40 53.11 -24.85
N LEU A 248 33.08 52.26 -25.61
CA LEU A 248 34.33 51.65 -25.17
C LEU A 248 35.51 52.52 -25.64
N SER A 249 36.37 52.89 -24.71
CA SER A 249 37.49 53.81 -24.91
C SER A 249 38.77 53.20 -24.34
N TYR A 250 39.83 53.14 -25.13
CA TYR A 250 41.08 52.51 -24.70
C TYR A 250 42.31 53.14 -25.34
N GLU A 251 43.46 52.99 -24.68
CA GLU A 251 44.78 53.30 -25.23
C GLU A 251 45.48 52.00 -25.63
N ALA A 252 45.84 51.89 -26.92
CA ALA A 252 46.32 50.62 -27.46
C ALA A 252 47.66 50.18 -26.84
N TRP A 253 47.75 48.90 -26.47
CA TRP A 253 48.96 48.25 -25.99
C TRP A 253 49.83 47.75 -27.14
N LYS A 254 51.14 47.86 -26.95
CA LYS A 254 52.15 47.25 -27.80
C LYS A 254 52.75 46.06 -27.08
N VAL A 255 52.54 44.86 -27.63
CA VAL A 255 53.11 43.61 -27.16
C VAL A 255 54.41 43.33 -27.92
N THR A 256 55.50 43.07 -27.20
CA THR A 256 56.78 42.61 -27.76
C THR A 256 57.07 41.22 -27.24
N SER A 257 57.01 40.23 -28.13
CA SER A 257 57.25 38.81 -27.81
C SER A 257 58.37 38.28 -28.69
N THR A 258 59.55 38.08 -28.11
CA THR A 258 60.74 37.53 -28.76
C THR A 258 61.43 36.52 -27.83
N ALA A 259 62.47 35.83 -28.31
CA ALA A 259 63.22 34.89 -27.49
C ALA A 259 63.92 35.54 -26.27
N SER A 260 64.18 36.85 -26.30
CA SER A 260 64.88 37.59 -25.24
C SER A 260 64.00 38.57 -24.44
N ALA A 261 62.78 38.86 -24.91
CA ALA A 261 61.90 39.82 -24.27
C ALA A 261 60.42 39.44 -24.44
N GLU A 262 59.67 39.49 -23.34
CA GLU A 262 58.21 39.44 -23.30
C GLU A 262 57.76 40.68 -22.52
N THR A 263 57.43 41.77 -23.22
CA THR A 263 57.11 43.05 -22.59
C THR A 263 55.90 43.70 -23.23
N VAL A 264 55.17 44.48 -22.43
CA VAL A 264 53.96 45.18 -22.83
C VAL A 264 54.07 46.66 -22.44
N ALA A 265 53.63 47.56 -23.32
CA ALA A 265 53.62 48.99 -23.07
C ALA A 265 52.35 49.63 -23.63
N GLN A 266 51.65 50.44 -22.83
CA GLN A 266 50.46 51.17 -23.25
C GLN A 266 50.86 52.43 -24.04
N GLY A 267 50.14 52.72 -25.12
CA GLY A 267 50.26 53.99 -25.85
C GLY A 267 49.57 55.15 -25.11
N SER A 268 49.46 56.31 -25.77
CA SER A 268 48.79 57.51 -25.22
C SER A 268 47.65 58.03 -26.11
N THR A 269 47.30 57.28 -27.17
CA THR A 269 46.27 57.68 -28.13
C THR A 269 45.00 56.94 -27.81
N THR A 270 43.99 57.67 -27.35
CA THR A 270 42.66 57.13 -27.06
C THR A 270 41.92 56.80 -28.35
N SER A 271 41.52 55.55 -28.51
CA SER A 271 40.59 55.09 -29.55
C SER A 271 39.23 54.80 -28.91
N THR A 272 38.16 54.99 -29.67
CA THR A 272 36.80 54.65 -29.24
C THR A 272 36.15 53.69 -30.22
N THR A 273 35.45 52.71 -29.69
CA THR A 273 34.51 51.87 -30.44
C THR A 273 33.13 51.96 -29.77
N ALA A 274 32.06 51.81 -30.56
CA ALA A 274 30.73 51.77 -29.99
C ALA A 274 30.62 50.57 -29.03
N ALA A 275 30.14 50.79 -27.80
CA ALA A 275 29.84 49.66 -26.92
C ALA A 275 28.64 48.87 -27.47
N SER A 276 28.26 47.79 -26.79
CA SER A 276 26.98 47.12 -27.03
C SER A 276 25.81 48.09 -26.86
N ALA A 277 24.66 47.60 -27.30
CA ALA A 277 23.39 48.28 -27.10
C ALA A 277 23.13 48.56 -25.60
N THR A 278 22.64 49.75 -25.27
CA THR A 278 22.09 50.04 -23.93
C THR A 278 20.65 49.53 -23.88
N SER A 279 20.30 48.69 -22.90
CA SER A 279 18.91 48.31 -22.65
C SER A 279 18.12 49.48 -22.05
N VAL A 280 17.09 49.94 -22.75
CA VAL A 280 16.19 51.01 -22.31
C VAL A 280 14.79 50.43 -22.12
N ARG A 281 14.19 50.67 -20.95
CA ARG A 281 12.93 50.04 -20.56
C ARG A 281 11.76 51.02 -20.62
N TYR A 282 10.61 50.53 -21.04
CA TYR A 282 9.37 51.30 -21.14
C TYR A 282 8.20 50.50 -20.58
N ASN A 283 7.35 51.12 -19.76
CA ASN A 283 6.06 50.54 -19.40
C ASN A 283 5.12 50.62 -20.60
N VAL A 284 4.50 49.48 -20.94
CA VAL A 284 3.47 49.40 -21.98
C VAL A 284 2.10 49.24 -21.34
N SER A 285 1.10 49.94 -21.87
CA SER A 285 -0.30 49.78 -21.42
C SER A 285 -1.23 49.45 -22.59
N PRO A 286 -2.12 48.46 -22.43
CA PRO A 286 -2.27 47.58 -21.26
C PRO A 286 -1.05 46.66 -21.01
N SER A 287 -0.79 46.25 -19.77
CA SER A 287 0.41 45.45 -19.42
C SER A 287 0.42 44.04 -20.00
N VAL A 288 -0.70 43.61 -20.60
CA VAL A 288 -0.85 42.31 -21.26
C VAL A 288 -0.35 42.31 -22.71
N VAL A 289 0.01 43.47 -23.26
CA VAL A 289 0.58 43.59 -24.61
C VAL A 289 1.85 42.74 -24.71
N THR A 290 1.95 41.93 -25.76
CA THR A 290 3.11 41.07 -26.04
C THR A 290 3.87 41.53 -27.28
N LYS A 291 4.98 40.87 -27.58
CA LYS A 291 5.83 41.17 -28.74
C LYS A 291 5.10 41.04 -30.08
N GLU A 292 4.13 40.13 -30.17
CA GLU A 292 3.32 39.89 -31.38
C GLU A 292 2.25 40.96 -31.62
N ASP A 293 2.02 41.83 -30.65
CA ASP A 293 0.98 42.86 -30.68
C ASP A 293 1.44 44.18 -31.29
N VAL A 294 2.76 44.33 -31.47
CA VAL A 294 3.42 45.51 -32.02
C VAL A 294 4.42 45.10 -33.11
N LYS A 295 4.92 46.08 -33.86
CA LYS A 295 6.01 45.89 -34.82
C LYS A 295 7.31 46.47 -34.26
N GLU A 296 8.40 46.27 -34.99
CA GLU A 296 9.74 46.72 -34.60
C GLU A 296 9.76 48.21 -34.19
N PRO A 297 10.17 48.52 -32.94
CA PRO A 297 10.31 49.90 -32.48
C PRO A 297 11.43 50.65 -33.20
N SER A 298 11.34 51.97 -33.20
CA SER A 298 12.36 52.86 -33.77
C SER A 298 12.43 54.17 -32.99
N PHE A 299 13.54 54.89 -33.06
CA PHE A 299 13.67 56.20 -32.40
C PHE A 299 13.42 57.36 -33.37
N VAL A 300 12.77 58.41 -32.87
CA VAL A 300 12.65 59.72 -33.52
C VAL A 300 13.51 60.71 -32.75
N PHE A 301 14.26 61.57 -33.47
CA PHE A 301 15.28 62.46 -32.89
C PHE A 301 14.91 63.93 -33.04
N GLU A 302 15.17 64.69 -31.98
CA GLU A 302 15.17 66.16 -32.01
C GLU A 302 16.47 66.68 -31.35
N LYS A 303 17.10 67.70 -31.96
CA LYS A 303 18.13 68.53 -31.29
C LYS A 303 17.44 69.80 -30.83
N ALA A 304 17.33 69.95 -29.52
CA ALA A 304 16.73 71.13 -28.93
C ALA A 304 17.82 72.17 -28.60
N GLU A 305 17.68 73.38 -29.14
CA GLU A 305 18.33 74.57 -28.60
C GLU A 305 17.41 75.12 -27.49
N VAL A 306 17.96 75.63 -26.38
CA VAL A 306 17.19 76.10 -25.20
C VAL A 306 16.12 77.17 -25.54
N ARG A 307 16.04 77.67 -26.79
CA ARG A 307 15.00 78.62 -27.25
C ARG A 307 14.36 78.33 -28.62
N THR A 308 14.79 77.33 -29.40
CA THR A 308 14.23 77.03 -30.74
C THR A 308 14.39 75.55 -31.12
N ARG A 309 13.36 74.93 -31.74
CA ARG A 309 13.40 73.55 -32.24
C ARG A 309 13.92 73.50 -33.68
N ALA A 310 14.96 72.72 -33.95
CA ALA A 310 15.41 72.38 -35.31
C ALA A 310 15.46 70.85 -35.47
N ALA A 311 14.85 70.33 -36.53
CA ALA A 311 14.87 68.90 -36.82
C ALA A 311 16.28 68.45 -37.19
N VAL A 312 16.75 67.32 -36.62
CA VAL A 312 17.98 66.65 -37.04
C VAL A 312 17.60 65.54 -38.00
N SER A 313 18.21 65.51 -39.18
CA SER A 313 17.96 64.50 -40.21
C SER A 313 18.82 63.24 -40.08
N GLU A 314 19.81 63.23 -39.18
CA GLU A 314 20.71 62.09 -38.95
C GLU A 314 20.19 61.19 -37.82
N GLN A 315 20.06 59.89 -38.12
CA GLN A 315 19.62 58.86 -37.17
C GLN A 315 20.78 58.49 -36.22
N LEU A 316 20.68 58.93 -34.97
CA LEU A 316 21.74 58.77 -33.96
C LEU A 316 21.69 57.44 -33.20
N LEU A 317 20.49 56.83 -33.11
CA LEU A 317 20.26 55.54 -32.47
C LEU A 317 19.59 54.55 -33.42
N SER A 318 19.97 53.29 -33.28
CA SER A 318 19.32 52.15 -33.91
C SER A 318 18.87 51.15 -32.85
N VAL A 319 17.81 50.40 -33.14
CA VAL A 319 17.36 49.29 -32.29
C VAL A 319 18.14 48.05 -32.71
N ALA A 320 18.85 47.43 -31.76
CA ALA A 320 19.61 46.20 -31.99
C ALA A 320 18.75 44.96 -31.73
N SER A 321 17.97 45.01 -30.65
CA SER A 321 17.02 43.97 -30.23
C SER A 321 15.95 44.62 -29.35
N TRP A 322 14.83 43.93 -29.18
CA TRP A 322 13.77 44.37 -28.28
C TRP A 322 12.90 43.19 -27.86
N ASP A 323 12.26 43.30 -26.71
CA ASP A 323 11.33 42.31 -26.18
C ASP A 323 10.27 42.94 -25.26
N ILE A 324 9.12 42.30 -25.10
CA ILE A 324 8.06 42.73 -24.17
C ILE A 324 7.75 41.60 -23.20
N ALA A 325 8.04 41.82 -21.92
CA ALA A 325 7.77 40.86 -20.85
C ALA A 325 7.20 41.58 -19.61
N GLY A 326 6.13 41.04 -19.04
CA GLY A 326 5.54 41.56 -17.79
C GLY A 326 5.06 43.01 -17.86
N GLY A 327 4.58 43.47 -19.03
CA GLY A 327 4.15 44.86 -19.22
C GLY A 327 5.30 45.87 -19.40
N VAL A 328 6.53 45.39 -19.60
CA VAL A 328 7.72 46.22 -19.87
C VAL A 328 8.29 45.87 -21.23
N LEU A 329 8.35 46.86 -22.12
CA LEU A 329 9.10 46.82 -23.37
C LEU A 329 10.56 47.20 -23.09
N THR A 330 11.48 46.27 -23.31
CA THR A 330 12.92 46.52 -23.24
C THR A 330 13.46 46.65 -24.66
N VAL A 331 14.12 47.76 -24.97
CA VAL A 331 14.70 48.06 -26.27
C VAL A 331 16.20 48.22 -26.09
N ASP A 332 16.98 47.38 -26.77
CA ASP A 332 18.42 47.46 -26.79
C ASP A 332 18.86 48.48 -27.86
N VAL A 333 19.39 49.60 -27.42
CA VAL A 333 19.67 50.78 -28.22
C VAL A 333 21.16 50.87 -28.56
N LYS A 334 21.51 50.81 -29.85
CA LYS A 334 22.88 51.06 -30.32
C LYS A 334 23.04 52.49 -30.81
N LYS A 335 24.19 53.05 -30.50
CA LYS A 335 24.64 54.31 -31.10
C LYS A 335 25.21 54.06 -32.50
N THR A 336 24.89 54.93 -33.46
CA THR A 336 25.50 54.88 -34.80
C THR A 336 27.00 55.20 -34.71
N ALA A 337 27.87 54.32 -35.24
CA ALA A 337 29.32 54.45 -35.14
C ALA A 337 29.87 55.74 -35.80
N GLY A 338 30.91 56.34 -35.21
CA GLY A 338 31.65 57.48 -35.79
C GLY A 338 31.14 58.87 -35.44
N THR A 339 30.03 59.00 -34.70
CA THR A 339 29.46 60.31 -34.31
C THR A 339 29.57 60.48 -32.80
N ALA A 340 30.47 61.32 -32.28
CA ALA A 340 30.51 61.62 -30.84
C ALA A 340 29.27 62.44 -30.43
N LEU A 341 28.67 62.18 -29.26
CA LEU A 341 27.66 63.10 -28.70
C LEU A 341 28.38 64.31 -28.08
N THR A 342 29.12 65.06 -28.88
CA THR A 342 29.77 66.29 -28.44
C THR A 342 28.79 67.45 -28.54
N LEU A 343 28.43 68.03 -27.38
CA LEU A 343 27.58 69.21 -27.28
C LEU A 343 28.40 70.38 -26.71
N ASP A 344 28.12 71.58 -27.20
CA ASP A 344 28.46 72.83 -26.52
C ASP A 344 27.43 73.12 -25.42
N ALA A 345 27.75 74.02 -24.47
CA ALA A 345 27.05 74.16 -23.19
C ALA A 345 25.53 74.49 -23.23
N ASN A 346 24.92 74.68 -24.40
CA ASN A 346 23.54 75.16 -24.58
C ASN A 346 22.61 74.20 -25.35
N HIS A 347 23.03 72.97 -25.67
CA HIS A 347 22.23 72.01 -26.43
C HIS A 347 22.06 70.68 -25.67
N VAL A 348 20.91 70.01 -25.89
CA VAL A 348 20.62 68.65 -25.41
C VAL A 348 20.07 67.83 -26.57
N TYR A 349 20.56 66.60 -26.74
CA TYR A 349 19.95 65.63 -27.66
C TYR A 349 18.77 64.95 -26.97
N THR A 350 17.64 64.85 -27.66
CA THR A 350 16.46 64.14 -27.16
C THR A 350 15.95 63.11 -28.16
N ALA A 351 15.45 61.99 -27.66
CA ALA A 351 14.84 60.93 -28.48
C ALA A 351 13.50 60.49 -27.89
N ALA A 352 12.58 60.06 -28.75
CA ALA A 352 11.32 59.41 -28.37
C ALA A 352 11.22 58.05 -29.07
N LEU A 353 10.73 57.04 -28.36
CA LEU A 353 10.49 55.71 -28.91
C LEU A 353 9.17 55.70 -29.67
N LYS A 354 9.20 55.26 -30.93
CA LYS A 354 8.03 54.98 -31.77
C LYS A 354 7.81 53.48 -31.82
N VAL A 355 6.63 53.03 -31.40
CA VAL A 355 6.20 51.62 -31.40
C VAL A 355 4.99 51.44 -32.31
N PRO A 356 5.15 50.92 -33.54
CA PRO A 356 4.03 50.69 -34.45
C PRO A 356 3.14 49.52 -33.99
N LEU A 357 1.82 49.61 -34.22
CA LEU A 357 0.89 48.52 -33.89
C LEU A 357 0.96 47.37 -34.91
N ALA A 358 0.71 46.13 -34.47
CA ALA A 358 0.55 44.99 -35.37
C ALA A 358 -0.72 45.12 -36.23
N ASP A 359 -0.72 44.55 -37.43
CA ASP A 359 -1.82 44.72 -38.40
C ASP A 359 -3.17 44.21 -37.89
N LYS A 360 -3.15 43.19 -37.01
CA LYS A 360 -4.35 42.64 -36.35
C LYS A 360 -5.09 43.66 -35.47
N TYR A 361 -4.45 44.75 -35.06
CA TYR A 361 -5.04 45.82 -34.25
C TYR A 361 -5.34 47.10 -35.03
N LEU A 362 -5.05 47.14 -36.34
CA LEU A 362 -5.35 48.29 -37.18
C LEU A 362 -6.81 48.23 -37.68
N GLY A 363 -7.52 49.35 -37.50
CA GLY A 363 -8.86 49.55 -38.05
C GLY A 363 -8.86 49.73 -39.57
N GLU A 364 -10.02 49.60 -40.20
CA GLU A 364 -10.18 49.86 -41.63
C GLU A 364 -9.92 51.36 -41.93
N GLY A 365 -8.82 51.65 -42.63
CA GLY A 365 -8.33 53.01 -42.88
C GLY A 365 -7.11 53.43 -42.04
N GLU A 366 -6.73 52.66 -41.01
CA GLU A 366 -5.50 52.89 -40.24
C GLU A 366 -4.30 52.25 -40.95
N VAL A 367 -3.32 53.07 -41.37
CA VAL A 367 -2.06 52.59 -41.98
C VAL A 367 -0.90 53.23 -41.23
N GLY A 368 -0.05 52.40 -40.60
CA GLY A 368 1.18 52.87 -39.96
C GLY A 368 1.00 53.56 -38.60
N THR A 369 -0.14 53.36 -37.91
CA THR A 369 -0.39 53.90 -36.57
C THR A 369 0.65 53.39 -35.57
N ALA A 370 1.24 54.31 -34.80
CA ALA A 370 2.25 54.02 -33.79
C ALA A 370 1.98 54.80 -32.51
N VAL A 371 2.35 54.22 -31.38
CA VAL A 371 2.37 54.87 -30.07
C VAL A 371 3.77 55.41 -29.83
N TYR A 372 3.86 56.63 -29.32
CA TYR A 372 5.13 57.32 -29.07
C TYR A 372 5.33 57.49 -27.56
N SER A 373 6.56 57.34 -27.10
CA SER A 373 6.95 57.82 -25.76
C SER A 373 7.15 59.34 -25.76
N ASP A 374 7.28 59.91 -24.57
CA ASP A 374 7.79 61.27 -24.41
C ASP A 374 9.25 61.37 -24.90
N TYR A 375 9.67 62.59 -25.25
CA TYR A 375 11.06 62.90 -25.60
C TYR A 375 11.92 62.98 -24.35
N VAL A 376 12.99 62.20 -24.32
CA VAL A 376 13.91 62.06 -23.18
C VAL A 376 15.33 62.43 -23.58
N ALA A 377 16.15 62.91 -22.64
CA ALA A 377 17.51 63.37 -22.93
C ALA A 377 18.47 62.20 -23.21
N LEU A 378 19.56 62.45 -23.93
CA LEU A 378 20.63 61.48 -24.20
C LEU A 378 21.95 61.96 -23.57
N THR A 379 22.71 61.04 -22.95
CA THR A 379 24.09 61.27 -22.49
C THR A 379 25.02 60.15 -22.92
N GLU A 380 26.33 60.38 -22.94
CA GLU A 380 27.34 59.37 -23.29
C GLU A 380 28.40 59.23 -22.17
N THR A 381 28.69 57.98 -21.79
CA THR A 381 29.72 57.61 -20.81
C THR A 381 30.79 56.72 -21.47
N ALA A 382 32.07 57.07 -21.29
CA ALA A 382 33.20 56.32 -21.82
C ALA A 382 33.68 55.28 -20.80
N ILE A 383 33.87 54.04 -21.25
CA ILE A 383 34.24 52.87 -20.45
C ILE A 383 35.56 52.30 -20.95
N GLU A 384 36.51 52.03 -20.05
CA GLU A 384 37.74 51.32 -20.40
C GLU A 384 37.57 49.80 -20.19
N PRO A 385 37.52 48.99 -21.26
CA PRO A 385 37.42 47.54 -21.13
C PRO A 385 38.76 46.90 -20.72
N LYS A 386 38.71 45.95 -19.78
CA LYS A 386 39.84 45.14 -19.30
C LYS A 386 39.54 43.64 -19.43
N ILE A 387 40.58 42.80 -19.40
CA ILE A 387 40.43 41.34 -19.35
C ILE A 387 40.18 40.90 -17.89
N ALA A 388 39.15 40.06 -17.71
CA ALA A 388 38.80 39.41 -16.45
C ALA A 388 38.95 37.89 -16.55
N ALA A 389 39.23 37.24 -15.42
CA ALA A 389 39.23 35.78 -15.33
C ALA A 389 37.82 35.28 -15.00
N LEU A 390 37.34 34.30 -15.77
CA LEU A 390 36.18 33.47 -15.40
C LEU A 390 36.60 32.26 -14.58
N ILE A 391 37.82 31.76 -14.83
CA ILE A 391 38.40 30.62 -14.12
C ILE A 391 39.83 30.96 -13.74
N ASP A 392 40.09 31.06 -12.44
CA ASP A 392 41.43 31.21 -11.88
C ASP A 392 41.48 30.54 -10.50
N LEU A 393 42.26 29.49 -10.32
CA LEU A 393 42.41 28.78 -9.05
C LEU A 393 43.06 29.64 -7.96
N ASN A 394 43.69 30.75 -8.33
CA ASN A 394 44.27 31.71 -7.39
C ASN A 394 43.22 32.73 -6.88
N SER A 395 42.01 32.71 -7.46
CA SER A 395 40.89 33.54 -7.02
C SER A 395 40.13 32.97 -5.83
N GLY A 396 39.51 33.84 -5.03
CA GLY A 396 38.56 33.45 -3.99
C GLY A 396 37.22 32.93 -4.53
N LYS A 397 36.97 33.06 -5.84
CA LYS A 397 35.68 32.75 -6.49
C LYS A 397 35.76 31.69 -7.61
N ALA A 398 36.81 30.88 -7.66
CA ALA A 398 37.04 29.87 -8.71
C ALA A 398 35.87 28.88 -8.97
N THR A 399 34.88 28.77 -8.09
CA THR A 399 33.78 27.81 -8.16
C THR A 399 32.37 28.43 -8.20
N ASP A 400 32.22 29.76 -8.13
CA ASP A 400 30.90 30.41 -8.05
C ASP A 400 30.32 30.83 -9.41
N GLY A 401 31.07 30.62 -10.49
CA GLY A 401 30.67 30.95 -11.86
C GLY A 401 30.61 32.46 -12.15
N LYS A 402 31.10 33.31 -11.25
CA LYS A 402 31.19 34.75 -11.45
C LYS A 402 32.58 35.14 -11.92
N PHE A 403 32.63 36.09 -12.84
CA PHE A 403 33.87 36.73 -13.24
C PHE A 403 34.48 37.50 -12.06
N GLU A 404 35.80 37.56 -12.00
CA GLU A 404 36.49 38.46 -11.09
C GLU A 404 37.27 39.53 -11.85
N CYS A 405 37.10 40.77 -11.40
CA CYS A 405 37.79 41.98 -11.83
C CYS A 405 37.87 42.91 -10.62
N ASP A 406 39.07 43.38 -10.23
CA ASP A 406 39.29 44.11 -8.97
C ASP A 406 38.85 45.59 -9.03
N GLU A 407 38.26 46.05 -7.92
CA GLU A 407 37.86 47.43 -7.62
C GLU A 407 39.07 48.35 -7.39
N THR A 408 40.23 47.78 -7.00
CA THR A 408 41.51 48.49 -6.93
C THR A 408 42.34 48.25 -8.19
N ALA A 409 43.05 49.26 -8.70
CA ALA A 409 43.83 49.15 -9.94
C ALA A 409 45.04 48.18 -9.86
N THR A 410 45.14 47.34 -8.82
CA THR A 410 46.33 46.58 -8.44
C THR A 410 46.17 45.06 -8.33
N HIS A 411 44.96 44.48 -8.22
CA HIS A 411 44.77 43.02 -8.28
C HIS A 411 44.10 42.56 -9.58
N TYR A 412 44.87 42.41 -10.65
CA TYR A 412 44.37 41.73 -11.84
C TYR A 412 44.35 40.22 -11.61
N HIS A 413 43.22 39.54 -11.86
CA HIS A 413 43.04 38.08 -11.64
C HIS A 413 43.93 37.21 -12.55
N PHE A 414 44.48 37.80 -13.60
CA PHE A 414 45.66 37.27 -14.29
C PHE A 414 46.78 38.29 -14.22
N SER A 415 48.02 37.84 -14.33
CA SER A 415 49.19 38.70 -14.16
C SER A 415 49.30 39.74 -15.28
N ALA A 416 49.61 40.99 -14.92
CA ALA A 416 49.83 42.07 -15.89
C ALA A 416 51.18 41.94 -16.63
N LYS A 417 52.16 41.28 -16.01
CA LYS A 417 53.49 41.04 -16.57
C LYS A 417 53.80 39.55 -16.63
N TYR A 418 54.64 39.18 -17.60
CA TYR A 418 55.08 37.81 -17.79
C TYR A 418 55.86 37.29 -16.57
N GLU A 419 56.72 38.12 -15.98
CA GLU A 419 57.50 37.76 -14.78
C GLU A 419 56.62 37.50 -13.55
N ASP A 420 55.50 38.22 -13.42
CA ASP A 420 54.57 38.02 -12.31
C ASP A 420 53.84 36.66 -12.47
N ALA A 421 53.50 36.27 -13.71
CA ALA A 421 52.93 34.95 -14.00
C ALA A 421 53.92 33.80 -13.75
N GLN A 422 55.23 34.04 -13.87
CA GLN A 422 56.25 33.05 -13.51
C GLN A 422 56.26 32.76 -12.01
N ALA A 423 55.99 33.76 -11.17
CA ALA A 423 55.92 33.61 -9.72
C ALA A 423 54.56 33.11 -9.19
N ALA A 424 53.48 33.29 -9.95
CA ALA A 424 52.13 32.91 -9.56
C ALA A 424 51.90 31.39 -9.52
N ASP A 425 50.96 30.93 -8.69
CA ASP A 425 50.46 29.55 -8.73
C ASP A 425 49.64 29.30 -10.01
N PRO A 426 49.45 28.03 -10.46
CA PRO A 426 48.68 27.73 -11.66
C PRO A 426 47.22 28.20 -11.55
N SER A 427 46.81 29.08 -12.45
CA SER A 427 45.42 29.55 -12.58
C SER A 427 44.45 28.45 -13.02
N PHE A 428 44.94 27.37 -13.64
CA PHE A 428 44.13 26.23 -14.03
C PHE A 428 44.95 24.95 -14.05
N THR A 429 44.30 23.81 -13.79
CA THR A 429 44.94 22.50 -13.89
C THR A 429 44.05 21.54 -14.68
N GLU A 430 44.65 20.69 -15.51
CA GLU A 430 43.92 19.72 -16.34
C GLU A 430 44.75 18.46 -16.58
N ALA A 431 44.10 17.33 -16.83
CA ALA A 431 44.79 16.10 -17.22
C ALA A 431 45.60 16.31 -18.51
N TYR A 432 46.84 15.82 -18.54
CA TYR A 432 47.77 16.03 -19.65
C TYR A 432 47.23 15.61 -21.02
N ASN A 433 46.29 14.67 -21.08
CA ASN A 433 45.69 14.15 -22.30
C ASN A 433 44.38 14.86 -22.70
N LYS A 434 43.96 15.89 -21.97
CA LYS A 434 42.73 16.64 -22.25
C LYS A 434 43.05 18.06 -22.73
N PRO A 435 42.41 18.53 -23.81
CA PRO A 435 42.54 19.91 -24.26
C PRO A 435 41.79 20.87 -23.33
N ILE A 436 42.28 22.10 -23.20
CA ILE A 436 41.63 23.18 -22.44
C ILE A 436 41.05 24.21 -23.42
N ASP A 437 39.78 24.57 -23.24
CA ASP A 437 39.14 25.70 -23.93
C ASP A 437 39.55 27.02 -23.26
N LEU A 438 40.40 27.79 -23.94
CA LEU A 438 40.95 29.05 -23.41
C LEU A 438 39.90 30.17 -23.36
N LEU A 439 38.86 30.14 -24.21
CA LEU A 439 37.79 31.14 -24.16
C LEU A 439 36.88 30.94 -22.95
N SER A 440 36.83 29.75 -22.38
CA SER A 440 36.10 29.49 -21.13
C SER A 440 36.75 30.15 -19.91
N MET A 441 38.04 30.52 -20.01
CA MET A 441 38.81 31.06 -18.90
C MET A 441 38.69 32.58 -18.74
N VAL A 442 38.17 33.30 -19.74
CA VAL A 442 38.20 34.77 -19.80
C VAL A 442 36.86 35.39 -20.13
N THR A 443 36.66 36.61 -19.62
CA THR A 443 35.60 37.53 -20.03
C THR A 443 36.13 38.96 -20.02
N GLY A 444 35.32 39.93 -20.45
CA GLY A 444 35.66 41.34 -20.31
C GLY A 444 35.12 41.93 -19.01
N CYS A 445 35.72 43.00 -18.52
CA CYS A 445 35.15 43.79 -17.43
C CYS A 445 35.43 45.28 -17.59
N TYR A 446 34.74 46.09 -16.81
CA TYR A 446 35.05 47.49 -16.53
C TYR A 446 34.63 47.84 -15.12
N ILE A 447 35.10 48.98 -14.61
CA ILE A 447 34.70 49.52 -13.30
C ILE A 447 33.73 50.68 -13.52
N ASP A 448 32.60 50.64 -12.82
CA ASP A 448 31.57 51.68 -12.81
C ASP A 448 31.19 51.97 -11.36
N ASN A 449 31.39 53.20 -10.88
CA ASN A 449 31.19 53.60 -9.47
C ASN A 449 31.83 52.63 -8.44
N ASP A 450 33.12 52.34 -8.61
CA ASP A 450 33.89 51.40 -7.77
C ASP A 450 33.35 49.95 -7.76
N GLU A 451 32.46 49.59 -8.69
CA GLU A 451 31.92 48.23 -8.84
C GLU A 451 32.36 47.61 -10.18
N ALA A 452 32.91 46.40 -10.13
CA ALA A 452 33.27 45.68 -11.33
C ALA A 452 32.03 45.12 -12.07
N LYS A 453 31.92 45.44 -13.36
CA LYS A 453 30.84 45.00 -14.26
C LYS A 453 31.42 44.14 -15.37
N GLU A 454 30.76 43.03 -15.67
CA GLU A 454 31.16 42.16 -16.78
C GLU A 454 30.80 42.76 -18.12
N ILE A 455 31.68 42.56 -19.08
CA ILE A 455 31.45 42.73 -20.50
C ILE A 455 31.52 41.34 -21.12
N THR A 456 30.37 40.76 -21.41
CA THR A 456 30.29 39.40 -21.94
C THR A 456 31.05 39.26 -23.27
N LYS A 457 31.47 38.04 -23.61
CA LYS A 457 32.13 37.74 -24.89
C LYS A 457 31.28 38.16 -26.10
N GLU A 458 29.96 38.00 -26.03
CA GLU A 458 29.01 38.43 -27.05
C GLU A 458 29.00 39.96 -27.18
N THR A 459 29.03 40.66 -26.05
CA THR A 459 29.09 42.12 -25.98
C THR A 459 30.40 42.66 -26.59
N LEU A 460 31.53 42.06 -26.21
CA LEU A 460 32.84 42.40 -26.79
C LEU A 460 32.85 42.18 -28.29
N LYS A 461 32.38 41.01 -28.75
CA LYS A 461 32.30 40.68 -30.19
C LYS A 461 31.41 41.67 -30.95
N ALA A 462 30.27 42.08 -30.36
CA ALA A 462 29.38 43.08 -30.95
C ALA A 462 30.02 44.48 -31.06
N ALA A 463 30.97 44.81 -30.18
CA ALA A 463 31.76 46.03 -30.20
C ALA A 463 33.01 45.93 -31.11
N GLY A 464 33.24 44.78 -31.76
CA GLY A 464 34.43 44.53 -32.57
C GLY A 464 35.67 44.15 -31.78
N LEU A 465 35.51 43.66 -30.54
CA LEU A 465 36.59 43.19 -29.70
C LEU A 465 36.60 41.66 -29.62
N GLU A 466 37.77 41.03 -29.69
CA GLU A 466 37.92 39.58 -29.54
C GLU A 466 39.13 39.19 -28.68
N PHE A 467 39.05 38.05 -28.00
CA PHE A 467 40.19 37.47 -27.30
C PHE A 467 41.09 36.68 -28.24
N ARG A 468 42.41 36.89 -28.12
CA ARG A 468 43.43 36.10 -28.80
C ARG A 468 44.43 35.55 -27.79
N PHE A 469 44.91 34.34 -28.03
CA PHE A 469 45.81 33.66 -27.10
C PHE A 469 47.11 33.27 -27.79
N ALA A 470 48.21 33.30 -27.06
CA ALA A 470 49.51 32.87 -27.54
C ALA A 470 50.37 32.34 -26.40
N LEU A 471 51.36 31.52 -26.73
CA LEU A 471 52.46 31.23 -25.81
C LEU A 471 53.56 32.28 -26.03
N PRO A 472 53.98 33.01 -24.99
CA PRO A 472 55.19 33.83 -25.01
C PRO A 472 56.39 33.07 -25.57
N THR A 473 57.15 33.70 -26.47
CA THR A 473 58.35 33.09 -27.08
C THR A 473 59.58 33.12 -26.18
N LYS A 474 59.56 33.95 -25.13
CA LYS A 474 60.62 34.03 -24.12
C LYS A 474 60.57 32.75 -23.26
N PRO A 475 61.66 31.97 -23.16
CA PRO A 475 61.67 30.75 -22.35
C PRO A 475 61.29 31.00 -20.88
N TYR A 476 60.58 30.05 -20.27
CA TYR A 476 60.32 30.02 -18.83
C TYR A 476 60.97 28.75 -18.26
N THR A 477 62.19 28.88 -17.73
CA THR A 477 62.98 27.75 -17.24
C THR A 477 62.77 27.54 -15.74
N VAL A 478 62.47 26.30 -15.33
CA VAL A 478 62.23 25.93 -13.93
C VAL A 478 63.09 24.73 -13.53
N GLY A 479 63.65 24.79 -12.32
CA GLY A 479 64.44 23.73 -11.68
C GLY A 479 65.89 23.65 -12.17
N ASP A 480 66.68 22.77 -11.55
CA ASP A 480 68.13 22.64 -11.78
C ASP A 480 68.50 22.20 -13.21
N ASN A 481 67.54 21.66 -13.97
CA ASN A 481 67.73 21.20 -15.34
C ASN A 481 67.33 22.25 -16.39
N ASP A 482 67.06 23.50 -15.99
CA ASP A 482 66.65 24.61 -16.87
C ASP A 482 65.54 24.22 -17.86
N THR A 483 64.53 23.47 -17.39
CA THR A 483 63.46 22.98 -18.26
C THR A 483 62.54 24.12 -18.67
N ASP A 484 62.54 24.45 -19.96
CA ASP A 484 61.64 25.45 -20.55
C ASP A 484 60.20 24.94 -20.61
N GLN A 485 59.37 25.46 -19.71
CA GLN A 485 57.97 25.09 -19.54
C GLN A 485 57.12 25.48 -20.76
N GLN A 486 57.50 26.51 -21.52
CA GLN A 486 56.74 26.96 -22.69
C GLN A 486 56.71 25.92 -23.81
N LYS A 487 57.67 24.98 -23.84
CA LYS A 487 57.71 23.88 -24.80
C LYS A 487 56.72 22.77 -24.50
N PHE A 488 56.03 22.82 -23.36
CA PHE A 488 55.11 21.78 -22.92
C PHE A 488 53.64 22.01 -23.24
N ALA A 489 53.35 22.98 -24.10
CA ALA A 489 52.00 23.22 -24.62
C ALA A 489 52.03 23.77 -26.04
N SER A 490 50.86 23.74 -26.68
CA SER A 490 50.58 24.44 -27.93
C SER A 490 49.20 25.08 -27.86
N VAL A 491 49.10 26.32 -28.36
CA VAL A 491 47.83 27.01 -28.57
C VAL A 491 47.43 26.86 -30.04
N ALA A 492 46.19 26.47 -30.28
CA ALA A 492 45.59 26.41 -31.61
C ALA A 492 44.31 27.26 -31.64
N ASN A 493 43.99 27.79 -32.82
CA ASN A 493 42.70 28.41 -33.12
C ASN A 493 42.11 27.72 -34.35
N THR A 494 40.96 27.07 -34.17
CA THR A 494 40.20 26.46 -35.25
C THR A 494 38.79 27.07 -35.24
N ASP A 495 38.44 27.80 -36.30
CA ASP A 495 37.12 28.45 -36.45
C ASP A 495 36.70 29.34 -35.26
N GLY A 496 37.67 29.98 -34.59
CA GLY A 496 37.43 30.84 -33.43
C GLY A 496 37.43 30.12 -32.08
N ALA A 497 37.61 28.80 -32.05
CA ALA A 497 37.82 28.03 -30.81
C ALA A 497 39.31 27.99 -30.46
N TRP A 498 39.67 28.59 -29.32
CA TRP A 498 41.04 28.63 -28.83
C TRP A 498 41.31 27.48 -27.86
N THR A 499 42.24 26.60 -28.22
CA THR A 499 42.51 25.38 -27.46
C THR A 499 43.98 25.32 -27.04
N LEU A 500 44.22 25.03 -25.76
CA LEU A 500 45.54 24.68 -25.25
C LEU A 500 45.64 23.17 -25.10
N THR A 501 46.66 22.57 -25.70
CA THR A 501 46.92 21.13 -25.60
C THR A 501 48.33 20.91 -25.07
N SER A 502 48.52 19.89 -24.24
CA SER A 502 49.87 19.51 -23.82
C SER A 502 50.69 19.00 -25.00
N LYS A 503 51.99 19.29 -24.97
CA LYS A 503 52.94 18.90 -26.00
C LYS A 503 54.30 18.61 -25.38
N LEU A 504 55.15 17.84 -26.04
CA LEU A 504 56.57 17.71 -25.72
C LEU A 504 57.43 18.57 -26.67
N PRO A 505 58.70 18.86 -26.31
CA PRO A 505 59.59 19.63 -27.18
C PRO A 505 59.74 19.09 -28.60
N ASP A 506 59.54 17.80 -28.83
CA ASP A 506 59.63 17.14 -30.14
C ASP A 506 58.35 17.25 -31.00
N GLY A 507 57.23 17.75 -30.45
CA GLY A 507 55.94 17.80 -31.14
C GLY A 507 54.86 16.87 -30.59
N THR A 508 55.22 15.85 -29.82
CA THR A 508 54.29 14.82 -29.37
C THR A 508 53.26 15.41 -28.39
N THR A 509 51.97 15.29 -28.68
CA THR A 509 50.89 15.77 -27.81
C THR A 509 50.40 14.67 -26.86
N ASN A 510 49.66 15.05 -25.81
CA ASN A 510 48.98 14.13 -24.88
C ASN A 510 49.92 13.06 -24.30
N ASN A 511 51.10 13.47 -23.83
CA ASN A 511 52.11 12.56 -23.28
C ASN A 511 52.33 12.79 -21.79
N GLN A 512 52.50 11.72 -21.01
CA GLN A 512 52.69 11.78 -19.56
C GLN A 512 53.94 12.56 -19.13
N ALA A 513 54.94 12.72 -20.00
CA ALA A 513 56.11 13.54 -19.71
C ALA A 513 55.79 15.05 -19.59
N ALA A 514 54.59 15.49 -19.97
CA ALA A 514 54.09 16.83 -19.74
C ALA A 514 53.48 17.03 -18.33
N ILE A 515 53.27 15.97 -17.55
CA ILE A 515 52.76 16.06 -16.18
C ILE A 515 53.70 16.92 -15.33
N ASP A 516 53.12 17.75 -14.46
CA ASP A 516 53.77 18.73 -13.58
C ASP A 516 54.43 19.92 -14.30
N LYS A 517 54.27 20.03 -15.63
CA LYS A 517 54.76 21.18 -16.39
C LYS A 517 53.77 22.34 -16.34
N THR A 518 54.31 23.55 -16.27
CA THR A 518 53.54 24.78 -16.00
C THR A 518 53.69 25.88 -17.06
N PRO A 519 53.23 25.67 -18.30
CA PRO A 519 53.28 26.71 -19.33
C PRO A 519 52.48 27.97 -18.93
N ILE A 520 52.91 29.12 -19.44
CA ILE A 520 52.26 30.42 -19.30
C ILE A 520 51.63 30.81 -20.63
N VAL A 521 50.35 31.18 -20.59
CA VAL A 521 49.57 31.65 -21.73
C VAL A 521 49.39 33.16 -21.63
N ARG A 522 49.56 33.87 -22.75
CA ARG A 522 49.21 35.29 -22.91
C ARG A 522 47.84 35.39 -23.54
N VAL A 523 46.98 36.23 -22.99
CA VAL A 523 45.70 36.62 -23.56
C VAL A 523 45.71 38.11 -23.91
N GLU A 524 45.24 38.43 -25.10
CA GLU A 524 45.08 39.78 -25.63
C GLU A 524 43.61 40.02 -25.95
N LEU A 525 43.06 41.15 -25.52
CA LEU A 525 41.79 41.67 -26.03
C LEU A 525 42.11 42.60 -27.21
N VAL A 526 41.55 42.33 -28.38
CA VAL A 526 41.94 42.97 -29.65
C VAL A 526 40.76 43.62 -30.33
N ASP A 527 40.90 44.88 -30.73
CA ASP A 527 39.94 45.56 -31.60
C ASP A 527 40.19 45.20 -33.07
N VAL A 528 39.34 44.35 -33.64
CA VAL A 528 39.46 43.89 -35.02
C VAL A 528 39.10 44.97 -36.05
N ASN A 529 38.32 45.96 -35.64
CA ASN A 529 37.91 47.08 -36.49
C ASN A 529 39.00 48.16 -36.56
N ASN A 530 39.86 48.25 -35.53
CA ASN A 530 40.96 49.22 -35.45
C ASN A 530 42.33 48.55 -35.68
N LYS A 531 42.52 47.94 -36.86
CA LYS A 531 43.80 47.33 -37.30
C LYS A 531 44.39 46.33 -36.28
N ASN A 532 43.54 45.58 -35.57
CA ASN A 532 43.96 44.66 -34.52
C ASN A 532 44.75 45.33 -33.38
N ALA A 533 44.36 46.54 -32.99
CA ALA A 533 44.94 47.22 -31.83
C ALA A 533 44.64 46.42 -30.55
N VAL A 534 45.67 46.17 -29.72
CA VAL A 534 45.50 45.46 -28.45
C VAL A 534 44.91 46.42 -27.42
N VAL A 535 43.75 46.08 -26.88
CA VAL A 535 43.00 46.84 -25.90
C VAL A 535 43.54 46.60 -24.49
N ASP A 536 43.82 45.34 -24.17
CA ASP A 536 44.39 44.93 -22.89
C ASP A 536 45.12 43.58 -23.05
N VAL A 537 46.04 43.26 -22.13
CA VAL A 537 46.87 42.05 -22.19
C VAL A 537 47.19 41.50 -20.81
N ARG A 538 47.02 40.18 -20.61
CA ARG A 538 47.29 39.47 -19.35
C ARG A 538 47.98 38.12 -19.57
N TYR A 539 48.53 37.56 -18.49
CA TYR A 539 49.28 36.29 -18.48
C TYR A 539 48.78 35.38 -17.36
N PHE A 540 48.63 34.08 -17.64
CA PHE A 540 48.26 33.08 -16.63
C PHE A 540 48.96 31.75 -16.84
N LYS A 541 49.14 31.02 -15.74
CA LYS A 541 49.87 29.74 -15.70
C LYS A 541 48.88 28.57 -15.67
N VAL A 542 49.17 27.51 -16.41
CA VAL A 542 48.38 26.27 -16.43
C VAL A 542 49.27 25.11 -15.97
N GLN A 543 48.75 24.11 -15.25
CA GLN A 543 49.48 22.88 -14.90
C GLN A 543 48.84 21.62 -15.49
N TRP A 544 49.65 20.76 -16.11
CA TRP A 544 49.19 19.44 -16.56
C TRP A 544 49.32 18.39 -15.44
N LEU A 545 48.25 17.64 -15.18
CA LEU A 545 48.15 16.62 -14.14
C LEU A 545 47.96 15.22 -14.73
N ARG A 546 48.10 14.19 -13.89
CA ARG A 546 47.71 12.82 -14.22
C ARG A 546 46.18 12.67 -14.19
N GLU A 547 45.62 11.96 -15.16
CA GLU A 547 44.19 11.65 -15.19
C GLU A 547 43.78 10.80 -13.96
N LYS A 548 42.67 11.17 -13.32
CA LYS A 548 42.04 10.35 -12.26
C LYS A 548 41.03 9.39 -12.89
N ILE A 549 41.17 8.10 -12.59
CA ILE A 549 40.23 7.05 -13.02
C ILE A 549 39.07 7.01 -12.02
N ALA A 550 37.83 7.03 -12.52
CA ALA A 550 36.63 7.01 -11.70
C ALA A 550 36.45 5.69 -10.93
N PRO A 551 35.73 5.69 -9.78
CA PRO A 551 35.32 4.46 -9.11
C PRO A 551 34.55 3.52 -10.03
N VAL A 552 34.71 2.21 -9.83
CA VAL A 552 34.06 1.18 -10.64
C VAL A 552 33.13 0.36 -9.75
N ASP A 553 31.85 0.28 -10.12
CA ASP A 553 30.87 -0.60 -9.50
C ASP A 553 30.59 -1.79 -10.40
N LEU A 554 30.79 -3.00 -9.88
CA LEU A 554 30.59 -4.25 -10.61
C LEU A 554 29.26 -4.94 -10.27
N GLU A 555 28.40 -4.27 -9.50
CA GLU A 555 27.07 -4.74 -9.10
C GLU A 555 27.14 -6.12 -8.39
N ILE A 556 26.14 -6.98 -8.62
CA ILE A 556 26.05 -8.32 -7.99
C ILE A 556 26.92 -9.31 -8.77
N LEU A 557 28.02 -9.77 -8.16
CA LEU A 557 28.94 -10.72 -8.80
C LEU A 557 28.47 -12.17 -8.73
N LYS A 558 27.77 -12.53 -7.65
CA LYS A 558 27.29 -13.90 -7.43
C LYS A 558 26.05 -13.92 -6.54
N THR A 559 25.07 -14.71 -6.97
CA THR A 559 23.89 -15.07 -6.18
C THR A 559 23.96 -16.54 -5.83
N PHE A 560 23.86 -16.86 -4.55
CA PHE A 560 23.75 -18.20 -4.02
C PHE A 560 22.29 -18.52 -3.72
N ASN A 561 21.83 -19.72 -4.05
CA ASN A 561 20.52 -20.20 -3.63
C ASN A 561 20.71 -21.13 -2.43
N TYR A 562 20.03 -20.84 -1.33
CA TYR A 562 20.06 -21.65 -0.12
C TYR A 562 18.64 -21.97 0.31
N THR A 563 18.27 -23.25 0.27
CA THR A 563 17.01 -23.70 0.89
C THR A 563 17.18 -23.69 2.39
N LEU A 564 16.25 -23.08 3.12
CA LEU A 564 16.30 -23.01 4.58
C LEU A 564 16.40 -24.42 5.18
N THR A 565 17.47 -24.71 5.90
CA THR A 565 17.70 -26.03 6.53
C THR A 565 18.17 -25.88 7.98
N CYS A 566 18.60 -27.00 8.56
CA CYS A 566 19.26 -27.08 9.87
C CYS A 566 20.70 -26.57 9.87
N ASN A 567 21.36 -26.61 8.72
CA ASN A 567 22.79 -26.34 8.61
C ASN A 567 23.02 -24.90 8.19
N ALA A 568 24.12 -24.30 8.62
CA ALA A 568 24.54 -23.02 8.09
C ALA A 568 24.71 -23.10 6.56
N PHE A 569 24.34 -22.04 5.86
CA PHE A 569 24.76 -21.85 4.48
C PHE A 569 26.27 -21.62 4.46
N THR A 570 26.98 -22.23 3.50
CA THR A 570 28.37 -21.89 3.18
C THR A 570 28.51 -21.77 1.68
N GLY A 571 28.99 -20.62 1.20
CA GLY A 571 29.27 -20.37 -0.21
C GLY A 571 30.61 -19.69 -0.39
N SER A 572 31.31 -20.01 -1.48
CA SER A 572 32.58 -19.39 -1.82
C SER A 572 32.54 -18.68 -3.18
N PHE A 573 33.34 -17.62 -3.28
CA PHE A 573 33.71 -16.94 -4.51
C PHE A 573 35.21 -17.15 -4.71
N THR A 574 35.61 -17.87 -5.76
CA THR A 574 37.01 -18.29 -5.95
C THR A 574 37.86 -17.23 -6.63
N TRP A 575 39.19 -17.41 -6.60
CA TRP A 575 40.11 -16.59 -7.38
C TRP A 575 39.91 -16.73 -8.89
N GLU A 576 39.52 -17.89 -9.40
CA GLU A 576 39.09 -18.07 -10.80
C GLU A 576 37.89 -17.15 -11.15
N GLU A 577 36.91 -17.05 -10.26
CA GLU A 577 35.79 -16.12 -10.43
C GLU A 577 36.22 -14.67 -10.29
N MET A 578 37.18 -14.38 -9.41
CA MET A 578 37.78 -13.05 -9.27
C MET A 578 38.50 -12.63 -10.56
N VAL A 579 39.24 -13.55 -11.20
CA VAL A 579 39.91 -13.30 -12.48
C VAL A 579 38.90 -12.95 -13.57
N THR A 580 37.85 -13.75 -13.71
CA THR A 580 36.89 -13.62 -14.82
C THR A 580 35.87 -12.50 -14.61
N LYS A 581 35.39 -12.28 -13.38
CA LYS A 581 34.29 -11.35 -13.10
C LYS A 581 34.74 -9.99 -12.58
N VAL A 582 35.96 -9.89 -12.05
CA VAL A 582 36.54 -8.63 -11.57
C VAL A 582 37.71 -8.22 -12.45
N LEU A 583 38.84 -8.92 -12.40
CA LEU A 583 40.10 -8.51 -13.05
C LEU A 583 39.96 -8.31 -14.56
N GLY A 584 39.29 -9.23 -15.27
CA GLY A 584 39.06 -9.12 -16.71
C GLY A 584 38.13 -7.96 -17.12
N LYS A 585 37.46 -7.32 -16.17
CA LYS A 585 36.58 -6.15 -16.41
C LYS A 585 37.21 -4.82 -16.04
N LEU A 586 38.44 -4.80 -15.54
CA LEU A 586 39.12 -3.58 -15.09
C LEU A 586 40.09 -3.07 -16.17
N GLY A 587 39.88 -1.83 -16.63
CA GLY A 587 40.67 -1.23 -17.71
C GLY A 587 40.36 -1.83 -19.09
N GLU A 588 41.01 -1.33 -20.15
CA GLU A 588 40.78 -1.78 -21.53
C GLU A 588 41.26 -3.21 -21.81
N ASN A 589 42.25 -3.72 -21.05
CA ASN A 589 42.87 -5.03 -21.26
C ASN A 589 42.79 -5.96 -20.03
N GLY A 590 42.02 -5.60 -19.00
CA GLY A 590 42.04 -6.31 -17.72
C GLY A 590 43.27 -5.95 -16.86
N LEU A 591 43.30 -6.47 -15.62
CA LEU A 591 44.48 -6.46 -14.74
C LEU A 591 44.90 -7.90 -14.40
N SER A 592 46.20 -8.18 -14.33
CA SER A 592 46.70 -9.40 -13.67
C SER A 592 46.48 -9.33 -12.15
N GLN A 593 46.54 -10.48 -11.47
CA GLN A 593 46.41 -10.54 -10.00
C GLN A 593 47.49 -9.71 -9.28
N ALA A 594 48.73 -9.72 -9.77
CA ALA A 594 49.82 -8.92 -9.21
C ALA A 594 49.57 -7.41 -9.40
N GLU A 595 49.10 -6.99 -10.57
CA GLU A 595 48.73 -5.60 -10.84
C GLU A 595 47.53 -5.17 -10.00
N PHE A 596 46.54 -6.05 -9.81
CA PHE A 596 45.38 -5.80 -8.97
C PHE A 596 45.76 -5.58 -7.51
N ILE A 597 46.61 -6.45 -6.93
CA ILE A 597 47.09 -6.32 -5.54
C ILE A 597 48.00 -5.09 -5.38
N ALA A 598 48.72 -4.67 -6.42
CA ALA A 598 49.50 -3.42 -6.39
C ALA A 598 48.63 -2.15 -6.50
N THR A 599 47.46 -2.26 -7.14
CA THR A 599 46.57 -1.13 -7.42
C THR A 599 45.55 -0.89 -6.30
N TYR A 600 45.03 -1.95 -5.70
CA TYR A 600 43.94 -1.92 -4.71
C TYR A 600 44.39 -2.48 -3.36
N ALA A 601 43.85 -1.93 -2.26
CA ALA A 601 44.18 -2.38 -0.91
C ALA A 601 43.31 -3.58 -0.48
N ALA A 602 43.32 -3.91 0.81
CA ALA A 602 42.44 -4.94 1.36
C ALA A 602 40.96 -4.50 1.31
N PRO A 603 40.00 -5.44 1.13
CA PRO A 603 38.58 -5.13 1.17
C PRO A 603 38.14 -4.47 2.48
N GLU A 604 37.36 -3.40 2.35
CA GLU A 604 36.59 -2.77 3.41
C GLU A 604 35.12 -3.22 3.28
N ILE A 605 34.65 -3.98 4.25
CA ILE A 605 33.26 -4.41 4.35
C ILE A 605 32.70 -3.75 5.60
N THR A 606 31.87 -2.73 5.40
CA THR A 606 31.28 -1.94 6.48
C THR A 606 29.85 -2.38 6.68
N ALA A 607 29.55 -2.89 7.87
CA ALA A 607 28.19 -3.27 8.23
C ALA A 607 27.96 -3.30 9.74
N THR A 608 26.74 -2.96 10.13
CA THR A 608 26.25 -3.06 11.52
C THR A 608 25.57 -4.39 11.80
N ASP A 609 25.21 -5.15 10.76
CA ASP A 609 24.38 -6.36 10.84
C ASP A 609 25.12 -7.66 10.51
N HIS A 610 26.40 -7.59 10.13
CA HIS A 610 27.26 -8.75 9.90
C HIS A 610 28.70 -8.49 10.31
N THR A 611 29.41 -9.59 10.57
CA THR A 611 30.76 -9.63 11.16
C THR A 611 31.74 -10.16 10.12
N VAL A 612 32.85 -9.45 9.92
CA VAL A 612 33.80 -9.71 8.83
C VAL A 612 35.17 -10.00 9.40
N GLY A 613 35.91 -10.93 8.77
CA GLY A 613 37.27 -11.26 9.16
C GLY A 613 38.17 -11.64 7.99
N THR A 614 39.47 -11.63 8.25
CA THR A 614 40.50 -12.22 7.37
C THR A 614 40.53 -13.74 7.54
N VAL A 615 41.20 -14.47 6.63
CA VAL A 615 41.43 -15.92 6.80
C VAL A 615 42.09 -16.26 8.16
N ALA A 616 42.97 -15.39 8.67
CA ALA A 616 43.60 -15.57 9.99
C ALA A 616 42.60 -15.43 11.16
N GLN A 617 41.46 -14.76 10.94
CA GLN A 617 40.38 -14.55 11.89
C GLN A 617 39.22 -15.53 11.70
N ALA A 618 39.28 -16.42 10.71
CA ALA A 618 38.21 -17.36 10.36
C ALA A 618 37.83 -18.34 11.48
N ALA A 619 38.67 -18.47 12.53
CA ALA A 619 38.43 -19.34 13.68
C ALA A 619 37.65 -18.67 14.83
N ALA A 620 37.25 -17.40 14.71
CA ALA A 620 36.44 -16.73 15.72
C ALA A 620 34.94 -17.01 15.51
N ASP A 621 34.23 -17.37 16.57
CA ASP A 621 32.77 -17.53 16.55
C ASP A 621 32.10 -16.25 16.03
N GLY A 622 31.24 -16.41 15.02
CA GLY A 622 30.41 -15.34 14.49
C GLY A 622 30.94 -14.64 13.25
N VAL A 623 32.12 -14.93 12.69
CA VAL A 623 32.55 -14.29 11.42
C VAL A 623 31.72 -14.81 10.24
N GLU A 624 30.96 -13.93 9.60
CA GLU A 624 30.03 -14.23 8.50
C GLU A 624 30.74 -14.25 7.14
N LEU A 625 31.55 -13.23 6.82
CA LEU A 625 32.28 -13.15 5.55
C LEU A 625 33.79 -13.13 5.81
N VAL A 626 34.50 -14.06 5.15
CA VAL A 626 35.97 -14.19 5.21
C VAL A 626 36.55 -13.90 3.83
N TYR A 627 37.60 -13.08 3.74
CA TYR A 627 38.32 -12.82 2.49
C TYR A 627 39.79 -13.23 2.55
N ASN A 628 40.36 -13.61 1.39
CA ASN A 628 41.75 -14.05 1.22
C ASN A 628 42.45 -13.33 0.06
N PHE A 629 43.19 -12.26 0.36
CA PHE A 629 43.90 -11.43 -0.61
C PHE A 629 45.42 -11.69 -0.61
N ASP A 630 45.82 -12.97 -0.59
CA ASP A 630 47.23 -13.39 -0.67
C ASP A 630 47.68 -13.54 -2.14
N ALA A 631 48.82 -12.92 -2.48
CA ALA A 631 49.44 -12.99 -3.80
C ALA A 631 49.91 -14.41 -4.20
N ALA A 632 50.06 -15.32 -3.24
CA ALA A 632 50.44 -16.72 -3.47
C ALA A 632 49.25 -17.71 -3.49
N ALA A 633 48.01 -17.23 -3.40
CA ALA A 633 46.82 -18.10 -3.41
C ALA A 633 46.60 -18.74 -4.78
N ALA A 634 46.35 -20.05 -4.82
CA ALA A 634 45.99 -20.76 -6.05
C ALA A 634 44.63 -20.29 -6.59
N GLU A 635 44.42 -20.37 -7.91
CA GLU A 635 43.15 -19.93 -8.56
C GLU A 635 41.90 -20.65 -8.02
N SER A 636 42.05 -21.89 -7.55
CA SER A 636 40.98 -22.67 -6.94
C SER A 636 40.67 -22.30 -5.48
N ALA A 637 41.48 -21.45 -4.84
CA ALA A 637 41.24 -20.99 -3.48
C ALA A 637 40.07 -19.99 -3.44
N ALA A 638 39.35 -19.97 -2.32
CA ALA A 638 38.29 -18.99 -2.09
C ALA A 638 38.91 -17.60 -1.86
N ALA A 639 38.55 -16.64 -2.71
CA ALA A 639 38.83 -15.22 -2.50
C ALA A 639 37.88 -14.64 -1.44
N PHE A 640 36.61 -15.10 -1.43
CA PHE A 640 35.65 -14.85 -0.37
C PHE A 640 34.92 -16.14 0.02
N THR A 641 34.64 -16.32 1.31
CA THR A 641 33.79 -17.39 1.86
C THR A 641 32.74 -16.75 2.76
N TRP A 642 31.48 -17.03 2.49
CA TRP A 642 30.34 -16.53 3.24
C TRP A 642 29.65 -17.69 3.96
N THR A 643 29.47 -17.56 5.28
CA THR A 643 28.72 -18.49 6.13
C THR A 643 27.57 -17.77 6.82
N LEU A 644 26.34 -18.28 6.68
CA LEU A 644 25.14 -17.77 7.37
C LEU A 644 24.52 -18.87 8.23
N SER A 645 24.49 -18.68 9.54
CA SER A 645 23.77 -19.56 10.46
C SER A 645 22.25 -19.32 10.39
N PRO A 646 21.41 -20.31 10.79
CA PRO A 646 19.97 -20.10 10.91
C PRO A 646 19.58 -18.91 11.81
N GLU A 647 20.39 -18.61 12.83
CA GLU A 647 20.20 -17.45 13.72
C GLU A 647 20.41 -16.13 12.97
N GLN A 648 21.48 -16.01 12.19
CA GLN A 648 21.78 -14.83 11.37
C GLN A 648 20.75 -14.62 10.24
N ILE A 649 20.18 -15.73 9.74
CA ILE A 649 19.06 -15.65 8.80
C ILE A 649 17.82 -15.09 9.51
N GLY A 650 17.52 -15.60 10.70
CA GLY A 650 16.40 -15.19 11.53
C GLY A 650 15.07 -15.86 11.15
N ASN A 651 13.97 -15.27 11.63
CA ASN A 651 12.62 -15.75 11.31
C ASN A 651 12.17 -15.20 9.95
N VAL A 652 12.11 -16.07 8.95
CA VAL A 652 11.81 -15.74 7.55
C VAL A 652 10.72 -16.63 6.95
N ILE A 653 10.29 -17.67 7.65
CA ILE A 653 9.42 -18.71 7.09
C ILE A 653 8.03 -18.20 6.69
N ALA A 654 7.46 -17.24 7.43
CA ALA A 654 6.17 -16.63 7.09
C ALA A 654 6.23 -15.91 5.73
N ASP A 655 7.31 -15.16 5.48
CA ASP A 655 7.53 -14.46 4.21
C ASP A 655 7.75 -15.45 3.05
N LEU A 656 8.50 -16.53 3.29
CA LEU A 656 8.71 -17.59 2.31
C LEU A 656 7.41 -18.35 1.96
N ILE A 657 6.53 -18.58 2.93
CA ILE A 657 5.21 -19.20 2.71
C ILE A 657 4.31 -18.24 1.91
N ALA A 658 4.38 -16.95 2.18
CA ALA A 658 3.67 -15.91 1.43
C ALA A 658 4.24 -15.65 0.01
N GLY A 659 5.29 -16.38 -0.40
CA GLY A 659 5.92 -16.23 -1.71
C GLY A 659 6.78 -14.99 -1.86
N LYS A 660 7.13 -14.30 -0.76
CA LYS A 660 8.03 -13.15 -0.80
C LYS A 660 9.47 -13.61 -0.99
N GLU A 661 10.24 -12.78 -1.68
CA GLU A 661 11.67 -13.04 -1.85
C GLU A 661 12.43 -12.59 -0.60
N VAL A 662 13.23 -13.51 -0.04
CA VAL A 662 14.08 -13.23 1.13
C VAL A 662 15.54 -13.33 0.69
N LYS A 663 16.26 -12.22 0.78
CA LYS A 663 17.67 -12.10 0.39
C LYS A 663 18.51 -11.58 1.55
N LYS A 664 19.71 -12.15 1.71
CA LYS A 664 20.80 -11.54 2.48
C LYS A 664 21.81 -11.00 1.48
N VAL A 665 22.30 -9.77 1.69
CA VAL A 665 23.20 -9.07 0.76
C VAL A 665 24.39 -8.57 1.54
N VAL A 666 25.60 -8.84 1.04
CA VAL A 666 26.83 -8.24 1.56
C VAL A 666 27.46 -7.39 0.47
N ASN A 667 27.77 -6.15 0.82
CA ASN A 667 28.43 -5.19 -0.05
C ASN A 667 29.92 -5.12 0.29
N VAL A 668 30.76 -5.27 -0.72
CA VAL A 668 32.22 -5.23 -0.61
C VAL A 668 32.70 -3.94 -1.27
N THR A 669 33.54 -3.19 -0.56
CA THR A 669 34.31 -2.08 -1.12
C THR A 669 35.79 -2.42 -1.09
N ILE A 670 36.54 -2.12 -2.14
CA ILE A 670 38.00 -2.27 -2.15
C ILE A 670 38.61 -0.91 -2.51
N PRO A 671 39.25 -0.21 -1.56
CA PRO A 671 39.84 1.09 -1.84
C PRO A 671 41.09 0.97 -2.72
N ALA A 672 41.39 2.03 -3.48
CA ALA A 672 42.63 2.11 -4.24
C ALA A 672 43.82 2.46 -3.34
N GLN A 673 45.02 1.99 -3.68
CA GLN A 673 46.25 2.33 -2.94
C GLN A 673 46.82 3.70 -3.31
N ASN A 674 46.38 4.31 -4.41
CA ASN A 674 46.85 5.62 -4.87
C ASN A 674 45.67 6.57 -5.18
N ALA A 675 45.92 7.87 -5.07
CA ALA A 675 44.90 8.92 -5.18
C ALA A 675 44.36 9.16 -6.62
N TYR A 676 44.89 8.45 -7.62
CA TYR A 676 44.53 8.61 -9.03
C TYR A 676 43.66 7.46 -9.55
N GLN A 677 43.42 6.42 -8.73
CA GLN A 677 42.56 5.30 -9.06
C GLN A 677 41.30 5.33 -8.18
N GLY A 678 40.14 5.10 -8.80
CA GLY A 678 38.87 4.99 -8.08
C GLY A 678 38.75 3.68 -7.31
N LYS A 679 37.97 3.67 -6.22
CA LYS A 679 37.62 2.45 -5.47
C LYS A 679 36.80 1.47 -6.31
N LEU A 680 36.79 0.21 -5.90
CA LEU A 680 35.92 -0.84 -6.44
C LEU A 680 34.78 -1.15 -5.49
N THR A 681 33.58 -1.40 -6.02
CA THR A 681 32.43 -1.89 -5.25
C THR A 681 31.74 -3.05 -5.95
N PHE A 682 31.19 -3.97 -5.17
CA PHE A 682 30.32 -5.06 -5.65
C PHE A 682 29.56 -5.73 -4.50
N SER A 683 28.61 -6.62 -4.83
CA SER A 683 27.79 -7.32 -3.84
C SER A 683 27.71 -8.84 -4.07
N PHE A 684 27.51 -9.57 -2.98
CA PHE A 684 27.08 -10.98 -2.98
C PHE A 684 25.67 -11.08 -2.43
N VAL A 685 24.89 -12.02 -2.98
CA VAL A 685 23.50 -12.26 -2.53
C VAL A 685 23.30 -13.72 -2.16
N VAL A 686 22.67 -13.99 -1.03
CA VAL A 686 22.09 -15.31 -0.71
C VAL A 686 20.58 -15.20 -0.79
N ASN A 687 19.99 -15.92 -1.73
CA ASN A 687 18.55 -16.05 -1.91
C ASN A 687 18.05 -17.24 -1.09
N ILE A 688 17.29 -16.96 -0.04
CA ILE A 688 16.74 -17.98 0.87
C ILE A 688 15.48 -18.57 0.23
N LYS A 689 15.46 -19.89 0.07
CA LYS A 689 14.35 -20.65 -0.54
C LYS A 689 13.56 -21.41 0.51
N LYS A 690 12.26 -21.52 0.27
CA LYS A 690 11.31 -22.28 1.11
C LYS A 690 11.69 -23.77 1.11
N PRO A 691 11.79 -24.44 2.26
CA PRO A 691 11.98 -25.89 2.33
C PRO A 691 10.67 -26.64 2.07
N THR A 692 10.75 -27.96 2.02
CA THR A 692 9.57 -28.82 2.20
C THR A 692 8.98 -28.53 3.58
N LEU A 693 7.70 -28.20 3.63
CA LEU A 693 7.03 -27.87 4.88
C LEU A 693 6.55 -29.14 5.59
N PRO A 694 6.68 -29.21 6.93
CA PRO A 694 5.99 -30.21 7.74
C PRO A 694 4.47 -30.20 7.49
N SER A 695 3.84 -31.33 7.77
CA SER A 695 2.40 -31.51 7.65
C SER A 695 1.88 -32.43 8.75
N ILE A 696 0.56 -32.49 8.94
CA ILE A 696 -0.04 -33.48 9.84
C ILE A 696 0.28 -34.89 9.33
N TYR A 697 0.66 -35.81 10.23
CA TYR A 697 1.00 -37.19 9.89
C TYR A 697 -0.22 -37.94 9.33
N GLY A 698 -1.36 -37.75 9.98
CA GLY A 698 -2.67 -38.27 9.64
C GLY A 698 -3.61 -38.08 10.83
N TYR A 699 -4.91 -38.17 10.59
CA TYR A 699 -5.93 -38.12 11.64
C TYR A 699 -6.58 -39.49 11.81
N ASP A 700 -6.96 -39.84 13.04
CA ASP A 700 -7.82 -41.00 13.30
C ASP A 700 -9.27 -40.53 13.48
N SER A 701 -10.06 -40.63 12.41
CA SER A 701 -11.44 -40.15 12.38
C SER A 701 -12.37 -40.78 13.41
N SER A 702 -12.01 -41.93 14.01
CA SER A 702 -12.84 -42.59 15.02
C SER A 702 -12.93 -41.82 16.35
N PHE A 703 -11.99 -40.91 16.61
CA PHE A 703 -11.94 -40.10 17.84
C PHE A 703 -12.40 -38.64 17.65
N TRP A 704 -12.71 -38.24 16.41
CA TRP A 704 -13.24 -36.90 16.11
C TRP A 704 -14.75 -36.88 16.14
N HIS A 705 -15.33 -35.78 16.66
CA HIS A 705 -16.77 -35.56 16.63
C HIS A 705 -17.23 -34.92 15.32
N SER A 706 -16.41 -34.03 14.76
CA SER A 706 -16.62 -33.40 13.45
C SER A 706 -15.30 -33.43 12.69
N ASP A 707 -15.35 -33.61 11.37
CA ASP A 707 -14.19 -33.82 10.48
C ASP A 707 -13.00 -32.93 10.87
N TYR A 708 -12.10 -33.50 11.67
CA TYR A 708 -10.82 -32.96 12.14
C TYR A 708 -10.84 -31.57 12.78
N THR A 709 -12.02 -31.10 13.20
CA THR A 709 -12.24 -29.74 13.71
C THR A 709 -12.71 -29.71 15.16
N LEU A 710 -13.36 -30.77 15.63
CA LEU A 710 -13.88 -30.86 17.00
C LEU A 710 -13.71 -32.26 17.59
N ALA A 711 -13.09 -32.34 18.76
CA ALA A 711 -12.98 -33.54 19.57
C ALA A 711 -13.69 -33.37 20.93
N TYR A 712 -14.22 -34.45 21.49
CA TYR A 712 -14.92 -34.42 22.78
C TYR A 712 -14.02 -34.98 23.88
N VAL A 713 -13.77 -34.16 24.89
CA VAL A 713 -13.03 -34.52 26.10
C VAL A 713 -14.02 -35.07 27.12
N TYR A 714 -14.16 -36.39 27.12
CA TYR A 714 -15.01 -37.12 28.06
C TYR A 714 -14.31 -37.33 29.42
N PRO A 715 -15.04 -37.35 30.55
CA PRO A 715 -14.50 -37.87 31.80
C PRO A 715 -14.22 -39.38 31.67
N ILE A 716 -13.34 -39.89 32.52
CA ILE A 716 -13.04 -41.33 32.55
C ILE A 716 -14.32 -42.08 32.95
N GLN A 717 -14.63 -43.13 32.20
CA GLN A 717 -15.78 -43.97 32.47
C GLN A 717 -15.52 -44.83 33.71
N TYR A 718 -16.53 -44.92 34.59
CA TYR A 718 -16.55 -45.84 35.72
C TYR A 718 -16.28 -47.30 35.29
N ASN A 719 -15.61 -48.05 36.16
CA ASN A 719 -15.32 -49.48 35.97
C ASN A 719 -14.54 -49.82 34.68
N THR A 720 -13.66 -48.92 34.26
CA THR A 720 -12.65 -49.18 33.22
C THR A 720 -11.28 -49.36 33.86
N PRO A 721 -10.31 -50.07 33.22
CA PRO A 721 -8.98 -50.28 33.78
C PRO A 721 -8.21 -49.00 34.20
N GLY A 722 -8.56 -47.84 33.65
CA GLY A 722 -7.99 -46.54 33.99
C GLY A 722 -8.83 -45.68 34.94
N ALA A 723 -9.93 -46.19 35.49
CA ALA A 723 -10.82 -45.43 36.37
C ALA A 723 -10.20 -45.20 37.75
N TYR A 724 -10.20 -43.95 38.20
CA TYR A 724 -9.84 -43.57 39.57
C TYR A 724 -10.96 -43.92 40.57
N ALA A 725 -10.73 -43.71 41.87
CA ALA A 725 -11.76 -43.88 42.89
C ALA A 725 -12.95 -42.90 42.72
N THR A 726 -12.71 -41.73 42.13
CA THR A 726 -13.74 -40.74 41.82
C THR A 726 -13.51 -40.15 40.43
N CYS A 727 -14.58 -39.68 39.79
CA CYS A 727 -14.59 -39.16 38.43
C CYS A 727 -13.45 -38.15 38.17
N ALA A 728 -12.76 -38.30 37.04
CA ALA A 728 -11.66 -37.43 36.61
C ALA A 728 -11.65 -37.24 35.08
N TYR A 729 -11.11 -36.11 34.62
CA TYR A 729 -10.86 -35.86 33.20
C TYR A 729 -9.37 -36.05 32.90
N ARG A 730 -9.06 -37.08 32.11
CA ARG A 730 -7.73 -37.45 31.61
C ARG A 730 -7.88 -38.04 30.20
N TYR A 731 -8.11 -37.17 29.23
CA TYR A 731 -8.38 -37.59 27.86
C TYR A 731 -7.07 -37.72 27.07
N GLU A 732 -6.84 -38.86 26.43
CA GLU A 732 -5.67 -39.12 25.56
C GLU A 732 -5.84 -38.39 24.23
N LEU A 733 -5.20 -37.22 24.11
CA LEU A 733 -5.30 -36.31 22.97
C LEU A 733 -4.55 -36.83 21.74
N ASP A 734 -3.45 -37.56 21.95
CA ASP A 734 -2.62 -38.11 20.88
C ASP A 734 -3.40 -39.04 19.95
N ARG A 735 -4.44 -39.73 20.46
CA ARG A 735 -5.32 -40.62 19.68
C ARG A 735 -6.10 -39.92 18.59
N LEU A 736 -6.19 -38.59 18.60
CA LEU A 736 -6.77 -37.84 17.48
C LEU A 736 -5.96 -37.97 16.19
N PHE A 737 -4.69 -38.35 16.29
CA PHE A 737 -3.77 -38.47 15.17
C PHE A 737 -3.48 -39.93 14.85
N ALA A 738 -3.26 -40.24 13.56
CA ALA A 738 -2.95 -41.58 13.11
C ALA A 738 -1.67 -42.10 13.77
N ASP A 739 -1.70 -43.34 14.26
CA ASP A 739 -0.60 -43.98 15.01
C ASP A 739 -0.12 -43.17 16.24
N SER A 740 -0.97 -42.29 16.79
CA SER A 740 -0.62 -41.30 17.83
C SER A 740 0.52 -40.36 17.42
N LYS A 741 0.77 -40.16 16.11
CA LYS A 741 1.84 -39.30 15.59
C LYS A 741 1.25 -37.99 15.06
N PRO A 742 1.58 -36.82 15.61
CA PRO A 742 0.93 -35.57 15.16
C PRO A 742 1.47 -35.01 13.84
N VAL A 743 2.78 -35.07 13.61
CA VAL A 743 3.46 -34.33 12.51
C VAL A 743 4.39 -35.23 11.70
N THR A 744 4.51 -34.96 10.39
CA THR A 744 5.44 -35.59 9.44
C THR A 744 6.21 -34.55 8.63
N ASN A 745 7.17 -34.99 7.81
CA ASN A 745 8.04 -34.17 6.96
C ASN A 745 8.87 -33.13 7.73
N LEU A 746 9.30 -33.48 8.95
CA LEU A 746 10.21 -32.67 9.75
C LEU A 746 11.63 -32.74 9.17
N LEU A 747 12.37 -31.63 9.28
CA LEU A 747 13.82 -31.65 9.11
C LEU A 747 14.48 -32.36 10.30
N PRO A 748 15.73 -32.84 10.19
CA PRO A 748 16.44 -33.50 11.29
C PRO A 748 16.52 -32.68 12.60
N CYS A 749 16.62 -31.36 12.50
CA CYS A 749 16.59 -30.43 13.64
C CYS A 749 15.19 -29.84 13.90
N GLY A 750 14.23 -30.17 13.04
CA GLY A 750 12.86 -29.70 13.18
C GLY A 750 12.23 -30.27 14.44
N LYS A 751 11.23 -29.57 14.95
CA LYS A 751 10.49 -29.98 16.15
C LYS A 751 9.00 -29.79 15.93
N TRP A 752 8.17 -30.35 16.79
CA TRP A 752 6.74 -30.16 16.76
C TRP A 752 6.16 -29.98 18.16
N ASP A 753 4.99 -29.36 18.26
CA ASP A 753 4.31 -29.16 19.53
C ASP A 753 2.80 -29.00 19.37
N ILE A 754 2.03 -29.19 20.45
CA ILE A 754 0.59 -28.90 20.51
C ILE A 754 0.32 -27.99 21.71
N GLN A 755 -0.23 -26.81 21.45
CA GLN A 755 -0.43 -25.80 22.48
C GLN A 755 -1.86 -25.25 22.43
N PHE A 756 -2.35 -24.75 23.56
CA PHE A 756 -3.57 -23.95 23.57
C PHE A 756 -3.36 -22.68 22.74
N ALA A 757 -4.29 -22.41 21.83
CA ALA A 757 -4.25 -21.19 21.03
C ALA A 757 -4.43 -19.95 21.91
N LYS A 758 -3.80 -18.84 21.54
CA LYS A 758 -3.94 -17.56 22.25
C LYS A 758 -5.38 -17.08 22.28
N LYS A 759 -6.09 -17.23 21.17
CA LYS A 759 -7.52 -16.93 21.06
C LYS A 759 -8.33 -18.16 21.45
N GLN A 760 -9.22 -18.00 22.42
CA GLN A 760 -10.06 -19.07 22.95
C GLN A 760 -11.55 -18.72 22.75
N PRO A 761 -12.40 -19.71 22.43
CA PRO A 761 -13.85 -19.48 22.30
C PRO A 761 -14.52 -19.31 23.66
N ALA A 762 -13.99 -19.94 24.71
CA ALA A 762 -14.48 -19.77 26.08
C ALA A 762 -14.09 -18.39 26.65
N THR A 763 -15.09 -17.63 27.11
CA THR A 763 -14.87 -16.25 27.60
C THR A 763 -14.06 -16.24 28.90
N GLY A 764 -13.01 -15.42 28.93
CA GLY A 764 -12.14 -15.27 30.10
C GLY A 764 -11.07 -16.35 30.25
N TYR A 765 -10.96 -17.26 29.27
CA TYR A 765 -9.92 -18.27 29.22
C TYR A 765 -8.81 -17.89 28.24
N ALA A 766 -7.55 -18.13 28.62
CA ALA A 766 -6.39 -17.91 27.78
C ALA A 766 -5.21 -18.78 28.23
N PRO A 767 -4.29 -19.17 27.32
CA PRO A 767 -3.04 -19.81 27.70
C PRO A 767 -2.13 -18.85 28.48
N ALA A 768 -1.19 -19.39 29.26
CA ALA A 768 -0.32 -18.63 30.15
C ALA A 768 0.88 -17.94 29.47
N LEU A 769 0.80 -17.68 28.15
CA LEU A 769 1.94 -17.36 27.27
C LEU A 769 2.86 -16.25 27.81
N THR A 770 4.15 -16.54 27.96
CA THR A 770 5.16 -15.55 28.39
C THR A 770 5.32 -14.46 27.33
N GLY A 771 5.22 -13.19 27.74
CA GLY A 771 5.37 -12.06 26.82
C GLY A 771 4.29 -11.98 25.74
N ASN A 772 3.17 -12.70 25.89
CA ASN A 772 2.10 -12.80 24.90
C ASN A 772 2.52 -13.41 23.53
N THR A 773 3.65 -14.12 23.48
CA THR A 773 4.20 -14.77 22.28
C THR A 773 3.49 -16.09 21.99
N GLU A 774 2.98 -16.25 20.76
CA GLU A 774 2.37 -17.50 20.27
C GLU A 774 3.14 -17.96 19.02
N PRO A 775 3.62 -19.21 18.96
CA PRO A 775 3.59 -20.22 20.03
C PRO A 775 4.55 -19.89 21.18
N ALA A 776 4.38 -20.56 22.33
CA ALA A 776 5.40 -20.57 23.37
C ALA A 776 6.65 -21.28 22.85
N GLY A 777 7.83 -20.71 23.10
CA GLY A 777 9.11 -21.19 22.57
C GLY A 777 9.62 -22.49 23.22
N GLU A 778 10.75 -23.01 22.74
CA GLU A 778 11.31 -24.31 23.13
C GLU A 778 11.66 -24.47 24.62
N THR A 779 11.78 -23.38 25.38
CA THR A 779 12.03 -23.42 26.83
C THR A 779 10.83 -22.97 27.66
N ASP A 780 9.71 -22.65 26.98
CA ASP A 780 8.50 -22.10 27.59
C ASP A 780 7.31 -23.09 27.50
N LYS A 781 6.88 -23.60 28.66
CA LYS A 781 5.76 -24.55 28.79
C LYS A 781 4.41 -23.89 29.01
N THR A 782 4.34 -22.56 28.96
CA THR A 782 3.11 -21.81 29.26
C THR A 782 1.98 -22.08 28.26
N GLY A 783 2.29 -22.51 27.03
CA GLY A 783 1.31 -22.94 26.04
C GLY A 783 0.51 -24.19 26.43
N TYR A 784 0.96 -24.95 27.44
CA TYR A 784 0.33 -26.20 27.88
C TYR A 784 -0.74 -26.01 28.95
N THR A 785 -0.93 -24.79 29.47
CA THR A 785 -1.88 -24.52 30.54
C THR A 785 -2.88 -23.47 30.11
N LEU A 786 -4.16 -23.85 30.06
CA LEU A 786 -5.28 -22.95 29.87
C LEU A 786 -5.70 -22.40 31.23
N LYS A 787 -5.72 -21.08 31.38
CA LYS A 787 -6.07 -20.38 32.62
C LYS A 787 -7.39 -19.62 32.49
N LYS A 788 -8.07 -19.42 33.62
CA LYS A 788 -9.10 -18.39 33.80
C LYS A 788 -8.63 -17.41 34.87
N GLY A 789 -8.20 -16.22 34.46
CA GLY A 789 -7.49 -15.31 35.36
C GLY A 789 -6.21 -15.95 35.91
N ALA A 790 -6.06 -16.02 37.22
CA ALA A 790 -4.87 -16.60 37.87
C ALA A 790 -4.93 -18.13 38.04
N LEU A 791 -6.09 -18.75 37.82
CA LEU A 791 -6.32 -20.17 38.09
C LEU A 791 -6.12 -21.02 36.84
N ASP A 792 -5.44 -22.15 37.00
CA ASP A 792 -5.28 -23.16 35.95
C ASP A 792 -6.58 -23.94 35.78
N ALA A 793 -7.10 -24.01 34.56
CA ALA A 793 -8.34 -24.72 34.24
C ALA A 793 -8.05 -26.09 33.62
N VAL A 794 -7.19 -26.11 32.61
CA VAL A 794 -6.87 -27.31 31.83
C VAL A 794 -5.36 -27.37 31.59
N GLN A 795 -4.79 -28.56 31.70
CA GLN A 795 -3.37 -28.83 31.48
C GLN A 795 -3.18 -29.91 30.41
N LEU A 796 -2.31 -29.65 29.45
CA LEU A 796 -1.76 -30.67 28.56
C LEU A 796 -0.56 -31.30 29.26
N ASN A 797 -0.62 -32.61 29.49
CA ASN A 797 0.47 -33.37 30.10
C ASN A 797 1.11 -34.26 29.05
N TYR A 798 2.37 -34.00 28.75
CA TYR A 798 3.21 -34.81 27.88
C TYR A 798 3.93 -35.87 28.72
N ASN A 799 3.46 -37.11 28.66
CA ASN A 799 3.91 -38.15 29.58
C ASN A 799 5.20 -38.80 29.05
N GLY A 800 6.30 -38.64 29.79
CA GLY A 800 7.57 -39.31 29.46
C GLY A 800 8.30 -38.79 28.22
N MET A 801 7.88 -37.67 27.63
CA MET A 801 8.43 -37.15 26.37
C MET A 801 9.60 -36.15 26.53
N GLY A 802 9.93 -35.71 27.76
CA GLY A 802 11.07 -34.83 28.03
C GLY A 802 10.79 -33.33 27.86
N ASP A 803 11.71 -32.61 27.21
CA ASP A 803 11.65 -31.15 27.03
C ASP A 803 10.60 -30.75 25.97
N ASN A 804 10.01 -29.56 26.13
CA ASN A 804 8.97 -29.04 25.22
C ASN A 804 9.54 -28.78 23.83
N TRP A 805 8.67 -28.86 22.82
CA TRP A 805 9.04 -28.99 21.41
C TRP A 805 9.83 -30.27 21.10
N TYR A 806 9.14 -31.23 20.50
CA TYR A 806 9.61 -32.60 20.39
C TYR A 806 10.30 -32.86 19.06
N ALA A 807 11.45 -33.51 19.10
CA ALA A 807 12.19 -33.94 17.92
C ALA A 807 11.43 -35.06 17.16
N PRO A 808 11.70 -35.24 15.86
CA PRO A 808 11.23 -36.42 15.14
C PRO A 808 11.84 -37.71 15.70
N GLU A 809 11.17 -38.83 15.42
CA GLU A 809 11.60 -40.19 15.79
C GLU A 809 12.97 -40.57 15.18
N THR A 810 13.26 -40.04 13.99
CA THR A 810 14.57 -40.18 13.33
C THR A 810 15.04 -38.81 12.84
N THR A 811 16.36 -38.63 12.73
CA THR A 811 16.99 -37.36 12.32
C THR A 811 17.79 -37.56 11.03
N ASN A 812 17.23 -38.31 10.09
CA ASN A 812 17.94 -38.67 8.85
C ASN A 812 17.80 -37.56 7.81
N THR A 813 18.94 -37.04 7.35
CA THR A 813 18.97 -36.03 6.28
C THR A 813 18.38 -36.60 4.99
N GLY A 814 17.41 -35.90 4.40
CA GLY A 814 16.76 -36.30 3.14
C GLY A 814 15.69 -37.38 3.27
N ALA A 815 15.41 -37.87 4.48
CA ALA A 815 14.31 -38.79 4.75
C ALA A 815 13.02 -38.05 5.17
N VAL A 816 11.89 -38.75 5.14
CA VAL A 816 10.65 -38.30 5.78
C VAL A 816 10.78 -38.56 7.28
N ASN A 817 11.12 -37.53 8.05
CA ASN A 817 11.16 -37.63 9.51
C ASN A 817 9.79 -37.28 10.07
N ALA A 818 9.24 -38.15 10.92
CA ALA A 818 7.93 -37.96 11.57
C ALA A 818 8.07 -37.90 13.08
N ALA A 819 7.05 -37.38 13.76
CA ALA A 819 6.92 -37.49 15.21
C ALA A 819 6.96 -38.95 15.65
N ALA A 820 7.54 -39.21 16.82
CA ALA A 820 7.29 -40.48 17.53
C ALA A 820 5.82 -40.53 17.98
N ALA A 821 5.32 -41.74 18.30
CA ALA A 821 4.01 -41.87 18.93
C ALA A 821 4.00 -41.05 20.23
N ALA A 822 3.12 -40.07 20.28
CA ALA A 822 2.99 -39.14 21.39
C ALA A 822 2.12 -39.74 22.50
N ASP A 823 2.33 -39.30 23.73
CA ASP A 823 1.47 -39.60 24.88
C ASP A 823 1.11 -38.27 25.52
N ILE A 824 -0.07 -37.75 25.15
CA ILE A 824 -0.52 -36.41 25.54
C ILE A 824 -1.88 -36.54 26.17
N THR A 825 -2.01 -36.11 27.44
CA THR A 825 -3.29 -36.14 28.14
C THR A 825 -3.81 -34.73 28.44
N VAL A 826 -5.06 -34.47 28.07
CA VAL A 826 -5.83 -33.30 28.48
C VAL A 826 -6.41 -33.57 29.86
N GLN A 827 -5.96 -32.79 30.84
CA GLN A 827 -6.45 -32.84 32.21
C GLN A 827 -7.26 -31.60 32.55
N VAL A 828 -8.51 -31.77 32.95
CA VAL A 828 -9.26 -30.68 33.61
C VAL A 828 -8.94 -30.69 35.10
N LEU A 829 -8.60 -29.53 35.66
CA LEU A 829 -8.31 -29.39 37.08
C LEU A 829 -9.59 -29.21 37.89
N ASN A 830 -9.70 -29.92 39.01
CA ASN A 830 -10.88 -29.82 39.88
C ASN A 830 -10.80 -28.59 40.79
N ASN A 831 -10.98 -27.41 40.19
CA ASN A 831 -11.07 -26.11 40.84
C ASN A 831 -12.15 -25.25 40.14
N GLU A 832 -12.37 -24.02 40.59
CA GLU A 832 -13.38 -23.13 40.01
C GLU A 832 -13.21 -22.92 38.49
N ALA A 833 -11.97 -22.76 38.01
CA ALA A 833 -11.69 -22.50 36.61
C ALA A 833 -11.91 -23.74 35.72
N GLY A 834 -11.48 -24.93 36.18
CA GLY A 834 -11.68 -26.19 35.47
C GLY A 834 -13.10 -26.74 35.57
N ILE A 835 -13.85 -26.45 36.64
CA ILE A 835 -15.30 -26.68 36.65
C ILE A 835 -15.99 -25.74 35.65
N GLY A 836 -15.56 -24.48 35.60
CA GLY A 836 -16.15 -23.48 34.72
C GLY A 836 -15.99 -23.75 33.21
N ILE A 837 -14.97 -24.52 32.79
CA ILE A 837 -14.73 -24.81 31.36
C ILE A 837 -15.61 -25.96 30.84
N LEU A 838 -16.24 -26.73 31.73
CA LEU A 838 -17.19 -27.77 31.33
C LEU A 838 -18.34 -27.15 30.50
N LYS A 839 -18.80 -27.87 29.48
CA LYS A 839 -19.76 -27.41 28.45
C LYS A 839 -19.25 -26.28 27.56
N GLN A 840 -17.96 -25.98 27.58
CA GLN A 840 -17.32 -25.02 26.69
C GLN A 840 -16.26 -25.70 25.82
N GLN A 841 -15.78 -24.96 24.83
CA GLN A 841 -14.68 -25.40 23.96
C GLN A 841 -13.38 -24.70 24.33
N ALA A 842 -12.25 -25.33 24.02
CA ALA A 842 -10.94 -24.68 23.95
C ALA A 842 -10.28 -25.01 22.61
N THR A 843 -9.56 -24.04 22.05
CA THR A 843 -8.82 -24.20 20.79
C THR A 843 -7.38 -24.62 21.08
N LEU A 844 -6.91 -25.63 20.35
CA LEU A 844 -5.55 -26.12 20.32
C LEU A 844 -4.96 -25.90 18.92
N LYS A 845 -3.64 -25.70 18.85
CA LYS A 845 -2.88 -25.56 17.62
C LYS A 845 -1.75 -26.57 17.57
N VAL A 846 -1.55 -27.17 16.40
CA VAL A 846 -0.39 -28.02 16.11
C VAL A 846 0.66 -27.16 15.42
N TRP A 847 1.86 -27.14 15.97
CA TRP A 847 2.98 -26.35 15.49
C TRP A 847 4.12 -27.24 15.00
N ALA A 848 4.88 -26.74 14.03
CA ALA A 848 6.15 -27.30 13.65
C ALA A 848 7.23 -26.23 13.55
N ALA A 849 8.43 -26.54 14.02
CA ALA A 849 9.63 -25.75 13.85
C ALA A 849 10.42 -26.33 12.69
N ILE A 850 10.72 -25.51 11.68
CA ILE A 850 11.67 -25.87 10.62
C ILE A 850 13.09 -25.94 11.19
N ASN A 851 13.40 -24.94 12.02
CA ASN A 851 14.59 -24.80 12.85
C ASN A 851 14.22 -23.92 14.08
N PRO A 852 15.12 -23.70 15.05
CA PRO A 852 14.78 -23.00 16.30
C PRO A 852 14.22 -21.56 16.15
N TYR A 853 14.33 -20.95 14.97
CA TYR A 853 13.91 -19.57 14.70
C TYR A 853 12.66 -19.48 13.80
N ASN A 854 12.26 -20.58 13.17
CA ASN A 854 11.26 -20.58 12.11
C ASN A 854 10.13 -21.57 12.44
N HIS A 855 9.05 -21.05 12.99
CA HIS A 855 7.87 -21.82 13.42
C HIS A 855 6.70 -21.62 12.46
N ILE A 856 5.93 -22.69 12.25
CA ILE A 856 4.74 -22.69 11.41
C ILE A 856 3.56 -23.35 12.14
N GLU A 857 2.38 -22.78 11.94
CA GLU A 857 1.11 -23.41 12.33
C GLU A 857 0.73 -24.42 11.26
N LEU A 858 0.44 -25.67 11.66
CA LEU A 858 0.01 -26.72 10.74
C LEU A 858 -1.51 -26.80 10.66
N THR A 859 -2.18 -26.70 11.80
CA THR A 859 -3.64 -26.76 11.93
C THR A 859 -4.07 -26.26 13.30
N ASP A 860 -5.34 -25.91 13.42
CA ASP A 860 -6.04 -25.66 14.67
C ASP A 860 -7.30 -26.53 14.78
N PHE A 861 -7.72 -26.82 16.01
CA PHE A 861 -8.94 -27.56 16.27
C PHE A 861 -9.47 -27.29 17.68
N ASN A 862 -10.76 -27.57 17.90
CA ASN A 862 -11.40 -27.38 19.18
C ASN A 862 -11.55 -28.70 19.95
N VAL A 863 -11.48 -28.61 21.27
CA VAL A 863 -11.90 -29.65 22.21
C VAL A 863 -13.08 -29.17 23.02
N TYR A 864 -14.14 -29.97 23.10
CA TYR A 864 -15.32 -29.70 23.93
C TYR A 864 -15.28 -30.52 25.22
N PHE A 865 -15.40 -29.87 26.37
CA PHE A 865 -15.36 -30.54 27.67
C PHE A 865 -16.78 -31.00 28.07
N VAL A 866 -17.01 -32.31 27.99
CA VAL A 866 -18.35 -32.91 28.18
C VAL A 866 -18.77 -32.84 29.64
N GLU A 867 -20.02 -32.46 29.92
CA GLU A 867 -20.57 -32.46 31.28
C GLU A 867 -20.68 -33.90 31.82
N PRO A 868 -20.33 -34.17 33.09
CA PRO A 868 -20.27 -35.54 33.59
C PRO A 868 -21.63 -36.12 33.98
N LEU A 869 -22.60 -35.27 34.34
CA LEU A 869 -23.89 -35.65 34.93
C LEU A 869 -24.99 -34.68 34.48
N LYS A 870 -26.23 -35.19 34.41
CA LYS A 870 -27.45 -34.42 34.16
C LYS A 870 -28.55 -34.88 35.12
N ILE A 871 -29.37 -33.95 35.65
CA ILE A 871 -30.56 -34.29 36.44
C ILE A 871 -31.66 -34.83 35.50
N ASN A 872 -32.26 -35.96 35.86
CA ASN A 872 -33.51 -36.40 35.24
C ASN A 872 -34.65 -35.60 35.89
N THR A 873 -35.32 -34.78 35.09
CA THR A 873 -36.34 -33.83 35.56
C THR A 873 -37.68 -34.48 35.85
N GLU A 874 -37.88 -35.72 35.44
CA GLU A 874 -39.07 -36.51 35.72
C GLU A 874 -38.69 -37.64 36.68
N LEU A 875 -39.48 -37.81 37.74
CA LEU A 875 -39.25 -38.88 38.71
C LEU A 875 -39.96 -40.15 38.25
N THR A 876 -39.26 -41.27 38.32
CA THR A 876 -39.81 -42.57 37.94
C THR A 876 -40.77 -43.09 39.01
N ASN A 877 -41.99 -43.48 38.62
CA ASN A 877 -43.01 -44.06 39.49
C ASN A 877 -43.30 -43.21 40.75
N ALA A 878 -43.31 -41.88 40.61
CA ALA A 878 -43.49 -40.95 41.72
C ALA A 878 -44.57 -39.93 41.44
N TYR A 879 -45.55 -39.88 42.33
CA TYR A 879 -46.63 -38.90 42.31
C TYR A 879 -47.16 -38.67 43.73
N PHE A 880 -47.80 -37.53 43.92
CA PHE A 880 -48.59 -37.24 45.10
C PHE A 880 -50.05 -37.55 44.86
N VAL A 881 -50.79 -37.79 45.94
CA VAL A 881 -52.24 -37.97 45.93
C VAL A 881 -52.81 -36.98 46.93
N ASP A 882 -53.76 -36.17 46.49
CA ASP A 882 -54.40 -35.18 47.36
C ASP A 882 -55.27 -35.84 48.46
N GLN A 883 -55.67 -35.07 49.48
CA GLN A 883 -56.57 -35.48 50.58
C GLN A 883 -56.07 -36.60 51.52
N ILE A 884 -54.85 -37.11 51.33
CA ILE A 884 -54.23 -38.01 52.32
C ILE A 884 -53.98 -37.23 53.63
N ILE A 885 -54.62 -37.65 54.72
CA ILE A 885 -54.64 -36.93 56.02
C ILE A 885 -53.22 -36.63 56.56
N SER A 886 -52.33 -37.63 56.47
CA SER A 886 -50.94 -37.53 56.90
C SER A 886 -50.01 -36.94 55.84
N GLY A 887 -50.54 -36.62 54.65
CA GLY A 887 -49.80 -36.24 53.45
C GLY A 887 -49.38 -37.46 52.62
N SER A 888 -49.34 -37.29 51.30
CA SER A 888 -48.80 -38.28 50.36
C SER A 888 -47.29 -38.15 50.25
N GLU A 889 -46.57 -39.27 50.26
CA GLU A 889 -45.10 -39.28 50.28
C GLU A 889 -44.50 -39.79 48.95
N VAL A 890 -43.38 -39.19 48.54
CA VAL A 890 -42.51 -39.67 47.46
C VAL A 890 -41.11 -39.92 48.02
N ASP A 891 -40.58 -41.14 47.87
CA ASP A 891 -39.22 -41.50 48.30
C ASP A 891 -38.19 -41.13 47.22
N CYS A 892 -37.55 -39.97 47.38
CA CYS A 892 -36.59 -39.46 46.42
C CYS A 892 -35.27 -40.23 46.44
N SER A 893 -34.97 -41.08 47.44
CA SER A 893 -33.75 -41.92 47.38
C SER A 893 -33.78 -42.89 46.19
N LYS A 894 -35.00 -43.28 45.77
CA LYS A 894 -35.27 -44.19 44.65
C LYS A 894 -35.76 -43.48 43.40
N ALA A 895 -36.66 -42.51 43.57
CA ALA A 895 -37.35 -41.87 42.47
C ALA A 895 -36.52 -40.78 41.78
N PHE A 896 -35.69 -40.05 42.53
CA PHE A 896 -34.83 -39.01 41.98
C PHE A 896 -33.57 -39.65 41.40
N THR A 897 -33.34 -39.40 40.11
CA THR A 897 -32.19 -39.96 39.40
C THR A 897 -31.47 -38.87 38.61
N MET A 898 -30.19 -39.09 38.39
CA MET A 898 -29.39 -38.39 37.39
C MET A 898 -28.94 -39.39 36.35
N THR A 899 -28.40 -38.86 35.26
CA THR A 899 -27.84 -39.65 34.18
C THR A 899 -26.43 -39.16 33.89
N ASP A 900 -25.48 -40.07 33.73
CA ASP A 900 -24.11 -39.72 33.38
C ASP A 900 -23.89 -39.51 31.87
N PHE A 901 -22.69 -39.09 31.49
CA PHE A 901 -22.32 -38.82 30.09
C PHE A 901 -22.42 -40.03 29.13
N LYS A 902 -22.68 -41.24 29.65
CA LYS A 902 -22.92 -42.47 28.88
C LYS A 902 -24.34 -42.99 29.08
N ASP A 903 -25.25 -42.19 29.60
CA ASP A 903 -26.64 -42.56 29.85
C ASP A 903 -26.84 -43.62 30.96
N TYR A 904 -25.89 -43.80 31.89
CA TYR A 904 -26.11 -44.63 33.07
C TYR A 904 -26.84 -43.84 34.15
N ILE A 905 -27.80 -44.48 34.80
CA ILE A 905 -28.53 -43.93 35.95
C ILE A 905 -27.57 -43.78 37.13
N VAL A 906 -27.69 -42.66 37.82
CA VAL A 906 -26.93 -42.28 39.01
C VAL A 906 -27.93 -41.89 40.09
N ALA A 907 -27.94 -42.60 41.21
CA ALA A 907 -28.92 -42.41 42.28
C ALA A 907 -28.38 -42.90 43.63
N GLU A 908 -28.94 -42.43 44.74
CA GLU A 908 -28.46 -42.78 46.08
C GLU A 908 -28.55 -44.30 46.36
N VAL A 909 -29.54 -44.98 45.77
CA VAL A 909 -29.68 -46.43 45.82
C VAL A 909 -29.84 -47.00 44.40
N THR A 910 -29.47 -48.28 44.23
CA THR A 910 -29.65 -48.99 42.96
C THR A 910 -31.13 -49.11 42.59
N THR A 911 -31.49 -48.62 41.41
CA THR A 911 -32.88 -48.46 40.96
C THR A 911 -33.42 -49.66 40.16
N GLY A 912 -32.54 -50.54 39.68
CA GLY A 912 -32.93 -51.71 38.89
C GLY A 912 -31.75 -52.64 38.58
N THR A 913 -32.01 -53.72 37.87
CA THR A 913 -31.01 -54.75 37.51
C THR A 913 -30.54 -54.65 36.05
N GLY A 914 -31.12 -53.73 35.26
CA GLY A 914 -30.69 -53.48 33.88
C GLY A 914 -29.28 -52.88 33.82
N GLU A 915 -28.62 -53.00 32.66
CA GLU A 915 -27.20 -52.58 32.51
C GLU A 915 -26.97 -51.13 32.94
N LYS A 916 -27.87 -50.22 32.52
CA LYS A 916 -27.79 -48.78 32.83
C LYS A 916 -28.24 -48.42 34.25
N GLU A 917 -28.79 -49.35 35.01
CA GLU A 917 -29.41 -49.08 36.32
C GLU A 917 -28.67 -49.73 37.49
N LYS A 918 -28.04 -50.89 37.23
CA LYS A 918 -27.45 -51.74 38.28
C LYS A 918 -26.29 -51.10 39.04
N TYR A 919 -25.64 -50.10 38.46
CA TYR A 919 -24.49 -49.37 39.04
C TYR A 919 -24.87 -48.02 39.66
N ALA A 920 -26.17 -47.71 39.84
CA ALA A 920 -26.58 -46.35 40.17
C ALA A 920 -26.00 -45.82 41.49
N ALA A 921 -25.93 -46.65 42.54
CA ALA A 921 -25.35 -46.28 43.83
C ALA A 921 -23.83 -46.11 43.77
N GLU A 922 -23.14 -46.99 43.04
CA GLU A 922 -21.69 -46.91 42.83
C GLU A 922 -21.31 -45.67 42.02
N LEU A 923 -22.09 -45.34 40.98
CA LEU A 923 -21.91 -44.12 40.21
C LEU A 923 -22.18 -42.87 41.05
N TYR A 924 -23.17 -42.90 41.95
CA TYR A 924 -23.45 -41.80 42.87
C TYR A 924 -22.26 -41.52 43.78
N ALA A 925 -21.60 -42.56 44.27
CA ALA A 925 -20.32 -42.45 44.99
C ALA A 925 -19.16 -42.00 44.08
N TYR A 926 -19.06 -42.54 42.86
CA TYR A 926 -17.98 -42.25 41.91
C TYR A 926 -17.95 -40.76 41.49
N TYR A 927 -19.12 -40.16 41.25
CA TYR A 927 -19.24 -38.73 40.96
C TYR A 927 -19.23 -37.85 42.23
N ALA A 928 -19.14 -38.46 43.42
CA ALA A 928 -19.20 -37.82 44.73
C ALA A 928 -20.41 -36.88 44.87
N VAL A 929 -21.59 -37.41 44.57
CA VAL A 929 -22.84 -36.65 44.62
C VAL A 929 -23.26 -36.42 46.07
N ASN A 930 -23.62 -35.17 46.39
CA ASN A 930 -24.22 -34.78 47.65
C ASN A 930 -25.76 -34.90 47.59
N ALA A 931 -26.38 -35.08 48.76
CA ALA A 931 -27.83 -35.19 48.87
C ALA A 931 -28.55 -33.99 48.19
N PRO A 932 -29.60 -34.23 47.36
CA PRO A 932 -30.32 -33.17 46.67
C PRO A 932 -30.93 -32.12 47.61
N ALA A 933 -30.69 -30.84 47.31
CA ALA A 933 -31.27 -29.70 47.98
C ALA A 933 -32.52 -29.23 47.21
N TRP A 934 -33.68 -29.36 47.84
CA TRP A 934 -34.98 -29.04 47.22
C TRP A 934 -35.46 -27.65 47.66
N ASP A 935 -35.75 -26.77 46.72
CA ASP A 935 -36.36 -25.46 46.98
C ASP A 935 -37.88 -25.55 46.94
N LEU A 936 -38.43 -26.11 48.02
CA LEU A 936 -39.88 -26.36 48.14
C LEU A 936 -40.71 -25.07 48.17
N ALA A 937 -40.13 -23.96 48.64
CA ALA A 937 -40.82 -22.67 48.76
C ALA A 937 -41.09 -22.02 47.40
N ASN A 938 -40.28 -22.34 46.40
CA ASN A 938 -40.43 -21.85 45.03
C ASN A 938 -41.01 -22.90 44.08
N ALA A 939 -41.56 -24.00 44.59
CA ALA A 939 -42.32 -24.95 43.79
C ALA A 939 -43.51 -24.26 43.10
N LYS A 940 -43.70 -24.54 41.80
CA LYS A 940 -44.76 -23.96 40.97
C LYS A 940 -45.67 -25.03 40.40
N THR A 941 -46.75 -24.59 39.77
CA THR A 941 -47.80 -25.45 39.19
C THR A 941 -47.98 -25.20 37.70
N ASN A 942 -48.52 -26.17 36.96
CA ASN A 942 -49.01 -26.00 35.58
C ASN A 942 -50.40 -25.32 35.51
N LEU A 943 -50.71 -24.46 36.47
CA LEU A 943 -51.93 -23.65 36.45
C LEU A 943 -51.66 -22.32 35.74
N LYS A 944 -52.68 -21.81 35.05
CA LYS A 944 -52.76 -20.40 34.62
C LYS A 944 -54.11 -19.79 34.94
N LYS A 945 -54.17 -18.46 34.87
CA LYS A 945 -55.43 -17.73 34.76
C LYS A 945 -55.81 -17.60 33.28
N ASP A 946 -57.02 -18.01 32.91
CA ASP A 946 -57.58 -17.74 31.58
C ASP A 946 -57.97 -16.25 31.43
N ALA A 947 -58.49 -15.87 30.26
CA ALA A 947 -58.89 -14.49 29.96
C ALA A 947 -59.97 -13.93 30.92
N ASN A 948 -60.73 -14.81 31.58
CA ASN A 948 -61.77 -14.44 32.54
C ASN A 948 -61.26 -14.48 33.99
N GLY A 949 -59.97 -14.81 34.19
CA GLY A 949 -59.35 -14.92 35.50
C GLY A 949 -59.54 -16.28 36.19
N ASN A 950 -60.11 -17.29 35.52
CA ASN A 950 -60.30 -18.63 36.09
C ASN A 950 -58.97 -19.38 36.14
N TYR A 951 -58.73 -20.11 37.23
CA TYR A 951 -57.61 -21.05 37.29
C TYR A 951 -57.93 -22.30 36.46
N VAL A 952 -57.10 -22.59 35.47
CA VAL A 952 -57.20 -23.78 34.62
C VAL A 952 -55.87 -24.53 34.61
N VAL A 953 -55.93 -25.86 34.58
CA VAL A 953 -54.77 -26.72 34.29
C VAL A 953 -54.43 -26.57 32.82
N ASP A 954 -53.17 -26.31 32.51
CA ASP A 954 -52.68 -26.16 31.15
C ASP A 954 -51.40 -26.97 30.96
N GLU A 955 -51.51 -28.09 30.25
CA GLU A 955 -50.42 -29.01 29.96
C GLU A 955 -49.32 -28.39 29.10
N ALA A 956 -49.58 -27.24 28.45
CA ALA A 956 -48.54 -26.51 27.72
C ALA A 956 -47.59 -25.75 28.66
N ILE A 957 -47.92 -25.61 29.95
CA ILE A 957 -47.07 -24.92 30.93
C ILE A 957 -45.94 -25.85 31.37
N THR A 958 -44.72 -25.43 31.08
CA THR A 958 -43.48 -26.05 31.54
C THR A 958 -42.96 -25.38 32.83
N ALA A 959 -41.96 -25.98 33.46
CA ALA A 959 -41.30 -25.39 34.63
C ALA A 959 -40.79 -23.96 34.42
N GLU A 960 -40.33 -23.64 33.20
CA GLU A 960 -39.82 -22.30 32.83
C GLU A 960 -40.95 -21.26 32.74
N THR A 961 -42.13 -21.67 32.26
CA THR A 961 -43.26 -20.78 32.00
C THR A 961 -44.25 -20.71 33.17
N ALA A 962 -44.13 -21.63 34.12
CA ALA A 962 -44.95 -21.66 35.32
C ALA A 962 -44.79 -20.39 36.16
N LYS A 963 -45.92 -19.83 36.61
CA LYS A 963 -45.98 -18.58 37.39
C LYS A 963 -46.63 -18.75 38.76
N ILE A 964 -47.57 -19.69 38.90
CA ILE A 964 -48.33 -19.86 40.13
C ILE A 964 -47.58 -20.79 41.07
N LYS A 965 -47.24 -20.30 42.27
CA LYS A 965 -46.57 -21.11 43.30
C LYS A 965 -47.54 -22.13 43.88
N ALA A 966 -47.02 -23.31 44.22
CA ALA A 966 -47.78 -24.35 44.91
C ALA A 966 -48.30 -23.84 46.27
N ALA A 967 -47.48 -23.09 47.00
CA ALA A 967 -47.86 -22.49 48.28
C ALA A 967 -49.05 -21.53 48.18
N ASP A 968 -49.17 -20.78 47.09
CA ASP A 968 -50.29 -19.86 46.87
C ASP A 968 -51.60 -20.63 46.62
N ARG A 969 -51.51 -21.83 46.03
CA ARG A 969 -52.68 -22.64 45.67
C ARG A 969 -53.12 -23.62 46.76
N PHE A 970 -52.17 -24.26 47.42
CA PHE A 970 -52.39 -25.37 48.36
C PHE A 970 -52.02 -25.01 49.81
N GLY A 971 -51.48 -23.81 50.03
CA GLY A 971 -51.09 -23.27 51.35
C GLY A 971 -49.58 -23.34 51.61
N VAL A 972 -49.08 -22.46 52.47
CA VAL A 972 -47.65 -22.43 52.86
C VAL A 972 -47.25 -23.77 53.48
N ASN A 973 -46.09 -24.30 53.08
CA ASN A 973 -45.60 -25.63 53.46
C ASN A 973 -46.49 -26.79 52.97
N CYS A 974 -47.22 -26.62 51.86
CA CYS A 974 -47.93 -27.73 51.23
C CYS A 974 -47.02 -28.85 50.73
N ILE A 975 -45.72 -28.58 50.55
CA ILE A 975 -44.69 -29.59 50.30
C ILE A 975 -43.63 -29.45 51.38
N THR A 976 -43.24 -30.56 52.00
CA THR A 976 -42.22 -30.63 53.05
C THR A 976 -41.23 -31.77 52.79
N LYS A 977 -40.06 -31.73 53.43
CA LYS A 977 -39.04 -32.79 53.35
C LYS A 977 -38.95 -33.53 54.69
N ASN A 978 -38.99 -34.86 54.65
CA ASN A 978 -38.77 -35.74 55.79
C ASN A 978 -37.73 -36.81 55.42
N GLY A 979 -36.47 -36.61 55.82
CA GLY A 979 -35.36 -37.46 55.36
C GLY A 979 -35.18 -37.39 53.84
N SER A 980 -35.16 -38.54 53.17
CA SER A 980 -35.12 -38.67 51.70
C SER A 980 -36.49 -38.50 51.03
N LYS A 981 -37.57 -38.32 51.81
CA LYS A 981 -38.93 -38.24 51.29
C LYS A 981 -39.41 -36.80 51.14
N LEU A 982 -40.13 -36.53 50.06
CA LEU A 982 -40.98 -35.35 49.94
C LEU A 982 -42.40 -35.71 50.33
N VAL A 983 -43.08 -34.83 51.06
CA VAL A 983 -44.45 -35.03 51.54
C VAL A 983 -45.32 -33.87 51.08
N PHE A 984 -46.38 -34.18 50.33
CA PHE A 984 -47.40 -33.20 49.95
C PHE A 984 -48.61 -33.29 50.87
N LYS A 985 -49.08 -32.13 51.35
CA LYS A 985 -50.34 -31.97 52.08
C LYS A 985 -51.03 -30.68 51.64
N ASN A 986 -52.26 -30.80 51.17
CA ASN A 986 -53.08 -29.65 50.82
C ASN A 986 -53.61 -28.98 52.09
N ILE A 987 -52.91 -27.95 52.56
CA ILE A 987 -53.20 -27.23 53.80
C ILE A 987 -54.53 -26.47 53.73
N ASN A 988 -54.90 -26.02 52.54
CA ASN A 988 -56.17 -25.34 52.30
C ASN A 988 -57.37 -26.31 52.30
N GLY A 989 -57.14 -27.63 52.21
CA GLY A 989 -58.16 -28.66 52.36
C GLY A 989 -59.14 -28.83 51.19
N VAL A 990 -58.99 -28.07 50.10
CA VAL A 990 -59.88 -28.15 48.93
C VAL A 990 -59.33 -29.17 47.93
N LYS A 991 -60.06 -30.27 47.74
CA LYS A 991 -59.71 -31.37 46.82
C LYS A 991 -59.41 -30.86 45.40
N VAL A 992 -58.32 -31.34 44.80
CA VAL A 992 -58.09 -31.24 43.36
C VAL A 992 -58.91 -32.30 42.63
N GLU A 993 -59.57 -31.92 41.54
CA GLU A 993 -60.38 -32.83 40.71
C GLU A 993 -59.70 -33.18 39.38
N LYS A 994 -58.52 -32.60 39.13
CA LYS A 994 -57.68 -32.86 37.94
C LYS A 994 -56.23 -32.97 38.39
N THR A 995 -55.45 -33.77 37.66
CA THR A 995 -54.01 -33.85 37.87
C THR A 995 -53.37 -32.47 37.71
N VAL A 996 -52.52 -32.08 38.65
CA VAL A 996 -51.72 -30.85 38.60
C VAL A 996 -50.26 -31.24 38.61
N GLN A 997 -49.45 -30.65 37.74
CA GLN A 997 -48.00 -30.85 37.77
C GLN A 997 -47.36 -29.85 38.73
N LEU A 998 -46.48 -30.34 39.60
CA LEU A 998 -45.66 -29.54 40.50
C LEU A 998 -44.23 -29.48 39.97
N PHE A 999 -43.75 -28.27 39.66
CA PHE A 999 -42.37 -28.02 39.24
C PHE A 999 -41.55 -27.54 40.44
N ILE A 1000 -40.65 -28.39 40.94
CA ILE A 1000 -39.87 -28.16 42.15
C ILE A 1000 -38.40 -27.94 41.77
N PRO A 1001 -37.82 -26.75 42.02
CA PRO A 1001 -36.40 -26.55 41.80
C PRO A 1001 -35.57 -27.44 42.74
N VAL A 1002 -34.58 -28.12 42.18
CA VAL A 1002 -33.64 -28.97 42.90
C VAL A 1002 -32.21 -28.64 42.48
N THR A 1003 -31.33 -28.54 43.48
CA THR A 1003 -29.91 -28.30 43.30
C THR A 1003 -29.13 -29.50 43.83
N VAL A 1004 -28.22 -30.02 43.01
CA VAL A 1004 -27.35 -31.14 43.34
C VAL A 1004 -25.90 -30.71 43.16
N SER A 1005 -25.10 -30.86 44.21
CA SER A 1005 -23.65 -30.67 44.12
C SER A 1005 -22.96 -32.02 43.97
N HIS A 1006 -21.91 -32.06 43.15
CA HIS A 1006 -21.08 -33.24 42.91
C HIS A 1006 -19.62 -32.80 42.77
N LYS A 1007 -18.71 -33.75 42.55
CA LYS A 1007 -17.26 -33.44 42.44
C LYS A 1007 -16.94 -32.33 41.44
N TRP A 1008 -17.68 -32.26 40.34
CA TRP A 1008 -17.40 -31.39 39.20
C TRP A 1008 -18.32 -30.18 39.10
N GLY A 1009 -18.95 -29.78 40.22
CA GLY A 1009 -19.72 -28.55 40.30
C GLY A 1009 -21.10 -28.74 40.91
N THR A 1010 -22.01 -27.85 40.55
CA THR A 1010 -23.40 -27.86 41.02
C THR A 1010 -24.33 -27.72 39.83
N MET A 1011 -25.35 -28.56 39.78
CA MET A 1011 -26.41 -28.54 38.77
C MET A 1011 -27.73 -28.17 39.43
N THR A 1012 -28.54 -27.40 38.72
CA THR A 1012 -29.90 -27.04 39.15
C THR A 1012 -30.87 -27.32 38.02
N ALA A 1013 -32.00 -27.95 38.35
CA ALA A 1013 -33.08 -28.21 37.41
C ALA A 1013 -34.42 -28.10 38.13
N ASN A 1014 -35.51 -28.00 37.37
CA ASN A 1014 -36.85 -28.14 37.93
C ASN A 1014 -37.32 -29.56 37.70
N VAL A 1015 -37.62 -30.25 38.80
CA VAL A 1015 -38.19 -31.58 38.78
C VAL A 1015 -39.72 -31.49 38.72
N THR A 1016 -40.34 -32.29 37.88
CA THR A 1016 -41.79 -32.43 37.76
C THR A 1016 -42.28 -33.61 38.60
N ILE A 1017 -43.26 -33.38 39.46
CA ILE A 1017 -44.01 -34.43 40.17
C ILE A 1017 -45.50 -34.18 39.96
N GLU A 1018 -46.25 -35.21 39.58
CA GLU A 1018 -47.70 -35.12 39.42
C GLU A 1018 -48.42 -35.15 40.78
N LEU A 1019 -49.48 -34.36 40.92
CA LEU A 1019 -50.43 -34.40 42.03
C LEU A 1019 -51.77 -34.89 41.49
N HIS A 1020 -52.13 -36.12 41.83
CA HIS A 1020 -53.40 -36.73 41.42
C HIS A 1020 -54.55 -36.41 42.40
N PRO A 1021 -55.79 -36.36 41.89
CA PRO A 1021 -56.98 -36.39 42.74
C PRO A 1021 -57.05 -37.72 43.53
N GLU A 1022 -57.56 -37.68 44.76
CA GLU A 1022 -57.95 -38.91 45.47
C GLU A 1022 -59.07 -39.61 44.69
N GLU A 1023 -58.91 -40.90 44.38
CA GLU A 1023 -59.96 -41.70 43.73
C GLU A 1023 -61.24 -41.67 44.59
N PRO A 1024 -62.44 -41.53 43.98
CA PRO A 1024 -63.67 -41.58 44.73
C PRO A 1024 -63.78 -42.92 45.46
N ALA A 1025 -64.03 -42.87 46.77
CA ALA A 1025 -64.40 -44.06 47.53
C ALA A 1025 -65.69 -44.63 46.92
N ASN A 1026 -65.60 -45.78 46.26
CA ASN A 1026 -66.77 -46.54 45.83
C ASN A 1026 -67.53 -47.07 47.04
#